data_AF-A0A3L7TQ25-F1
#
_entry.id   AF-A0A3L7TQ25-F1
#
_cell.length_a   1.000
_cell.length_b   1.000
_cell.length_c   1.000
_cell.angle_alpha   90.00
_cell.angle_beta   90.00
_cell.angle_gamma   90.00
#
_symmetry.space_group_name_H-M   'P 1'
#
loop_
_entity.id
_entity.type
_entity.pdbx_description
1 polymer ?
#
loop_
_entity_poly.entity_id
_entity_poly.type
_entity_poly.pdbx_seq_one_letter_code
_entity_poly.pdbx_strand_id
1 'polypeptide(L)'
;MKICFGTSLVVAGVLAATGTAFGQVAGDECTNAITALDGPNAGYSTATATPSANPPADETCTLLDWGASKDLWFVYNAAGAGLLDLDFCTSGYDTSIVVYSGSCAALTRIGCDDDSCAGGSDFQSFATGIPVGAAGPIFIRVGGWNAASGAVSFNLTLNSASEGCVGATGGCGVVHGGLGCNDPVCCSAVCSANPLCCELAWDANCVTTAVAVCGIFLYNCNQGTPGNDCAINATLVSANGSYPFSSVGANTDGPPATPGATCASGSDLFDNDVWFKFQAAANGLLTVSSCGSSSYDNKLAVYDAGTSIAAYNYNNLPTSLVGCNDDGSASCYITGTTTPYASAVSVSVNVGHWYLVRNGSFTSGDTGTGLLTFTLPAPCALPAPTSSESEACGAATNEGCNDAGGTNPTEPISLGSTIGGTFWADADTRDTDWYSLTLAADTEVTLNLFSASFGNAFLVTGDCTTIIAGTTPGCPATVTTCAPAGTYFVVVLTNAFTGNPCGSGLFNQYRINVTGVPAVCPPSSDLCDNSGPDTTTQSNSPDLTVGGVACAAGGITVANSFARSFPGLTSGELRCVEFGYANGGSPVAASLIVYRDTNGGAPGAPGDDLVELARRDLVPLTADGMVTARFEEPICLDGNTQNIVVVLDIAASTSGFAVYNGNELGSTAPTYILSTGCGINAFTDVASIGFATLQWVVTLNGDYSACGGGGNPCPTDIDNNGSTDAADLAALLGQWGQAGGSADFNGGGVDASDLAVLLGAWGACL
;
A
#
# COMPACT_ATOMS: atom_id res chain seq x y z
N MET A 1 -38.41 -1.87 63.44
CA MET A 1 -37.69 -1.81 64.73
C MET A 1 -36.54 -2.80 64.67
N LYS A 2 -35.33 -2.36 65.06
CA LYS A 2 -34.11 -3.19 65.17
C LYS A 2 -34.36 -4.46 66.01
N ILE A 3 -33.62 -5.54 65.70
CA ILE A 3 -32.81 -6.40 66.59
C ILE A 3 -32.79 -7.88 66.09
N CYS A 4 -31.59 -8.46 66.08
CA CYS A 4 -31.25 -9.87 65.84
C CYS A 4 -31.51 -10.80 67.06
N PHE A 5 -31.37 -12.12 66.81
CA PHE A 5 -31.31 -13.32 67.68
C PHE A 5 -32.59 -14.17 67.62
N GLY A 6 -32.56 -15.48 67.39
CA GLY A 6 -31.48 -16.43 67.14
C GLY A 6 -32.08 -17.84 67.18
N THR A 7 -31.64 -18.69 66.24
CA THR A 7 -31.57 -20.16 66.30
C THR A 7 -32.77 -20.96 66.86
N SER A 8 -33.44 -21.71 65.98
CA SER A 8 -33.22 -23.16 65.93
C SER A 8 -33.86 -23.81 64.70
N LEU A 9 -33.07 -24.74 64.16
CA LEU A 9 -33.24 -25.62 63.02
C LEU A 9 -34.32 -26.69 63.31
N VAL A 10 -35.21 -26.99 62.35
CA VAL A 10 -35.50 -28.35 61.81
C VAL A 10 -36.24 -28.20 60.46
N VAL A 11 -35.61 -28.77 59.43
CA VAL A 11 -36.05 -28.98 58.03
C VAL A 11 -36.99 -30.21 58.04
N ALA A 12 -38.07 -30.37 57.26
CA ALA A 12 -38.17 -30.26 55.82
C ALA A 12 -39.65 -30.17 55.38
N GLY A 13 -39.94 -29.21 54.50
CA GLY A 13 -41.10 -29.19 53.62
C GLY A 13 -40.73 -28.32 52.43
N VAL A 14 -40.43 -28.94 51.28
CA VAL A 14 -40.10 -28.21 50.05
C VAL A 14 -41.39 -27.51 49.59
N LEU A 15 -41.43 -26.22 49.90
CA LEU A 15 -42.46 -25.27 49.59
C LEU A 15 -42.37 -24.89 48.11
N ALA A 16 -43.52 -24.74 47.46
CA ALA A 16 -43.63 -24.13 46.15
C ALA A 16 -42.92 -22.77 46.12
N ALA A 17 -41.95 -22.61 45.22
CA ALA A 17 -41.43 -21.30 44.88
C ALA A 17 -42.38 -20.70 43.83
N THR A 18 -43.23 -19.78 44.28
CA THR A 18 -43.79 -18.74 43.42
C THR A 18 -42.63 -17.92 42.85
N GLY A 19 -42.20 -18.23 41.64
CA GLY A 19 -41.28 -17.39 40.87
C GLY A 19 -41.99 -16.10 40.50
N THR A 20 -41.47 -14.99 41.00
CA THR A 20 -41.76 -13.64 40.51
C THR A 20 -41.43 -13.57 39.01
N ALA A 21 -42.42 -13.31 38.16
CA ALA A 21 -42.20 -12.96 36.77
C ALA A 21 -41.44 -11.63 36.70
N PHE A 22 -40.13 -11.68 36.51
CA PHE A 22 -39.37 -10.53 36.03
C PHE A 22 -39.85 -10.23 34.61
N GLY A 23 -40.19 -8.97 34.32
CA GLY A 23 -40.54 -8.57 32.95
C GLY A 23 -39.37 -8.88 32.03
N GLN A 24 -39.59 -9.73 31.04
CA GLN A 24 -38.60 -10.10 30.04
C GLN A 24 -38.14 -8.86 29.29
N VAL A 25 -36.82 -8.71 29.08
CA VAL A 25 -36.25 -7.59 28.33
C VAL A 25 -36.81 -7.61 26.90
N ALA A 26 -37.14 -6.44 26.35
CA ALA A 26 -37.68 -6.38 24.99
C ALA A 26 -36.66 -6.93 23.99
N GLY A 27 -37.10 -7.77 23.05
CA GLY A 27 -36.22 -8.43 22.08
C GLY A 27 -35.41 -9.59 22.63
N ASP A 28 -35.54 -9.95 23.91
CA ASP A 28 -34.76 -11.04 24.51
C ASP A 28 -35.12 -12.43 23.96
N GLU A 29 -36.31 -12.58 23.34
CA GLU A 29 -36.70 -13.81 22.63
C GLU A 29 -37.46 -13.46 21.35
N CYS A 30 -37.52 -14.41 20.40
CA CYS A 30 -38.27 -14.22 19.14
C CYS A 30 -39.72 -13.78 19.37
N THR A 31 -40.38 -14.32 20.41
CA THR A 31 -41.79 -14.00 20.72
C THR A 31 -42.02 -12.58 21.20
N ASN A 32 -40.98 -11.87 21.64
CA ASN A 32 -41.06 -10.47 22.07
C ASN A 32 -40.09 -9.57 21.28
N ALA A 33 -39.77 -9.97 20.04
CA ALA A 33 -38.88 -9.27 19.13
C ALA A 33 -39.21 -7.77 18.99
N ILE A 34 -38.17 -6.95 18.89
CA ILE A 34 -38.27 -5.51 18.69
C ILE A 34 -38.62 -5.24 17.22
N THR A 35 -39.58 -4.37 16.93
CA THR A 35 -39.86 -3.98 15.54
C THR A 35 -38.69 -3.19 14.97
N ALA A 36 -38.04 -3.73 13.94
CA ALA A 36 -37.04 -3.02 13.16
C ALA A 36 -37.70 -2.10 12.11
N LEU A 37 -37.06 -0.99 11.82
CA LEU A 37 -37.46 -0.02 10.82
C LEU A 37 -36.53 -0.10 9.60
N ASP A 38 -37.06 0.28 8.44
CA ASP A 38 -36.22 0.59 7.27
C ASP A 38 -35.40 1.86 7.57
N GLY A 39 -34.09 1.79 7.37
CA GLY A 39 -33.12 2.78 7.81
C GLY A 39 -32.47 2.47 9.18
N PRO A 40 -32.10 3.50 9.98
CA PRO A 40 -31.29 3.31 11.19
C PRO A 40 -32.08 2.75 12.36
N ASN A 41 -31.48 1.76 13.04
CA ASN A 41 -31.97 1.11 14.24
C ASN A 41 -30.88 1.20 15.32
N ALA A 42 -31.11 1.97 16.39
CA ALA A 42 -30.12 2.23 17.43
C ALA A 42 -30.74 2.37 18.83
N GLY A 43 -29.90 2.33 19.87
CA GLY A 43 -30.32 2.49 21.26
C GLY A 43 -30.65 1.17 21.97
N TYR A 44 -30.21 0.04 21.42
CA TYR A 44 -30.40 -1.29 21.99
C TYR A 44 -29.06 -1.86 22.49
N SER A 45 -29.09 -2.86 23.37
CA SER A 45 -27.88 -3.52 23.85
C SER A 45 -28.14 -4.96 24.26
N THR A 46 -27.25 -5.87 23.83
CA THR A 46 -27.25 -7.28 24.25
C THR A 46 -26.74 -7.45 25.67
N ALA A 47 -26.13 -6.44 26.30
CA ALA A 47 -25.55 -6.55 27.65
C ALA A 47 -26.58 -6.92 28.73
N THR A 48 -27.83 -6.47 28.56
CA THR A 48 -28.96 -6.74 29.47
C THR A 48 -29.81 -7.94 29.07
N ALA A 49 -29.55 -8.54 27.91
CA ALA A 49 -30.26 -9.71 27.41
C ALA A 49 -29.70 -11.02 28.02
N THR A 50 -30.38 -12.12 27.72
CA THR A 50 -29.99 -13.48 28.03
C THR A 50 -29.75 -14.28 26.75
N PRO A 51 -29.00 -15.39 26.79
CA PRO A 51 -28.90 -16.27 25.63
C PRO A 51 -30.24 -16.93 25.33
N SER A 52 -30.82 -16.63 24.16
CA SER A 52 -32.07 -17.27 23.71
C SER A 52 -31.91 -18.78 23.55
N ALA A 53 -33.00 -19.52 23.72
CA ALA A 53 -32.99 -20.97 23.52
C ALA A 53 -32.57 -21.35 22.08
N ASN A 54 -31.78 -22.42 21.94
CA ASN A 54 -31.24 -22.93 20.67
C ASN A 54 -30.27 -21.94 19.99
N PRO A 55 -28.98 -21.92 20.39
CA PRO A 55 -27.98 -21.12 19.67
C PRO A 55 -27.92 -21.57 18.20
N PRO A 56 -27.79 -20.63 17.24
CA PRO A 56 -27.61 -20.97 15.84
C PRO A 56 -26.29 -21.73 15.65
N ALA A 57 -26.31 -22.69 14.72
CA ALA A 57 -25.09 -23.35 14.27
C ALA A 57 -24.47 -22.56 13.11
N ASP A 58 -23.14 -22.64 12.98
CA ASP A 58 -22.38 -21.95 11.94
C ASP A 58 -22.91 -22.29 10.52
N GLU A 59 -23.09 -23.57 10.22
CA GLU A 59 -23.55 -24.09 8.93
C GLU A 59 -22.84 -23.41 7.73
N THR A 60 -23.55 -22.64 6.90
CA THR A 60 -23.01 -21.95 5.72
C THR A 60 -22.29 -20.64 6.05
N CYS A 61 -22.40 -20.12 7.28
CA CYS A 61 -21.62 -18.99 7.77
C CYS A 61 -20.56 -19.54 8.71
N THR A 62 -19.36 -19.78 8.17
CA THR A 62 -18.33 -20.65 8.76
C THR A 62 -17.68 -20.12 10.05
N LEU A 63 -18.08 -18.95 10.56
CA LEU A 63 -17.41 -18.26 11.68
C LEU A 63 -18.37 -17.58 12.68
N LEU A 64 -19.66 -17.94 12.72
CA LEU A 64 -20.61 -17.31 13.64
C LEU A 64 -20.20 -17.46 15.11
N ASP A 65 -19.60 -18.60 15.50
CA ASP A 65 -18.97 -18.86 16.81
C ASP A 65 -19.81 -18.34 18.00
N TRP A 66 -21.11 -18.59 17.91
CA TRP A 66 -22.14 -17.92 18.73
C TRP A 66 -21.99 -18.12 20.23
N GLY A 67 -21.35 -19.22 20.64
CA GLY A 67 -21.16 -19.59 22.05
C GLY A 67 -22.45 -19.53 22.87
N ALA A 68 -22.34 -19.03 24.09
CA ALA A 68 -23.48 -18.67 24.94
C ALA A 68 -23.78 -17.16 24.86
N SER A 69 -23.74 -16.58 23.65
CA SER A 69 -23.96 -15.15 23.45
C SER A 69 -25.34 -14.73 23.96
N LYS A 70 -25.36 -13.59 24.66
CA LYS A 70 -26.59 -12.84 24.87
C LYS A 70 -27.03 -12.27 23.53
N ASP A 71 -28.32 -12.32 23.23
CA ASP A 71 -28.81 -11.93 21.92
C ASP A 71 -30.09 -11.11 21.99
N LEU A 72 -30.34 -10.37 20.91
CA LEU A 72 -31.58 -9.65 20.69
C LEU A 72 -32.22 -10.08 19.38
N TRP A 73 -33.54 -10.17 19.41
CA TRP A 73 -34.41 -10.44 18.28
C TRP A 73 -35.08 -9.16 17.83
N PHE A 74 -34.99 -8.92 16.53
CA PHE A 74 -35.74 -7.91 15.83
C PHE A 74 -36.69 -8.57 14.83
N VAL A 75 -37.80 -7.90 14.52
CA VAL A 75 -38.75 -8.30 13.47
C VAL A 75 -38.98 -7.14 12.52
N TYR A 76 -38.68 -7.37 11.25
CA TYR A 76 -38.99 -6.45 10.15
C TYR A 76 -40.17 -7.02 9.36
N ASN A 77 -41.23 -6.22 9.17
CA ASN A 77 -42.39 -6.63 8.38
C ASN A 77 -42.20 -6.19 6.93
N ALA A 78 -41.62 -7.07 6.11
CA ALA A 78 -41.36 -6.79 4.70
C ALA A 78 -42.67 -6.55 3.94
N ALA A 79 -42.72 -5.45 3.19
CA ALA A 79 -43.89 -5.07 2.40
C ALA A 79 -44.09 -5.94 1.14
N GLY A 80 -43.04 -6.65 0.71
CA GLY A 80 -43.02 -7.45 -0.51
C GLY A 80 -41.69 -8.20 -0.66
N ALA A 81 -41.50 -8.81 -1.83
CA ALA A 81 -40.27 -9.47 -2.20
C ALA A 81 -39.11 -8.46 -2.39
N GLY A 82 -37.88 -8.86 -2.10
CA GLY A 82 -36.73 -7.99 -2.19
C GLY A 82 -35.43 -8.61 -1.71
N LEU A 83 -34.38 -7.79 -1.71
CA LEU A 83 -33.09 -8.12 -1.11
C LEU A 83 -32.86 -7.25 0.12
N LEU A 84 -32.64 -7.90 1.26
CA LEU A 84 -32.42 -7.26 2.54
C LEU A 84 -30.93 -7.06 2.78
N ASP A 85 -30.55 -5.82 3.06
CA ASP A 85 -29.22 -5.41 3.49
C ASP A 85 -29.25 -5.03 4.97
N LEU A 86 -28.24 -5.46 5.71
CA LEU A 86 -28.06 -5.26 7.15
C LEU A 86 -26.62 -4.85 7.43
N ASP A 87 -26.44 -3.61 7.88
CA ASP A 87 -25.15 -3.01 8.23
C ASP A 87 -25.06 -2.80 9.73
N PHE A 88 -24.33 -3.67 10.43
CA PHE A 88 -24.04 -3.56 11.85
C PHE A 88 -22.69 -2.89 12.13
N CYS A 89 -22.00 -2.30 11.15
CA CYS A 89 -20.63 -1.78 11.30
C CYS A 89 -20.50 -0.64 12.34
N THR A 90 -21.62 -0.06 12.77
CA THR A 90 -21.65 0.95 13.84
C THR A 90 -21.93 0.38 15.24
N SER A 91 -22.06 -0.95 15.36
CA SER A 91 -22.25 -1.62 16.64
C SER A 91 -20.98 -1.58 17.48
N GLY A 92 -21.14 -1.51 18.80
CA GLY A 92 -20.02 -1.30 19.74
C GLY A 92 -19.28 -2.57 20.17
N TYR A 93 -19.43 -3.67 19.43
CA TYR A 93 -18.85 -4.98 19.75
C TYR A 93 -18.81 -5.85 18.48
N ASP A 94 -18.10 -6.96 18.56
CA ASP A 94 -18.02 -7.98 17.52
C ASP A 94 -19.38 -8.69 17.41
N THR A 95 -20.10 -8.48 16.30
CA THR A 95 -21.47 -8.95 16.13
C THR A 95 -21.51 -10.22 15.31
N SER A 96 -22.45 -11.10 15.63
CA SER A 96 -22.80 -12.23 14.75
C SER A 96 -24.30 -12.20 14.53
N ILE A 97 -24.75 -12.33 13.29
CA ILE A 97 -26.17 -12.20 12.93
C ILE A 97 -26.70 -13.42 12.19
N VAL A 98 -27.98 -13.73 12.45
CA VAL A 98 -28.74 -14.73 11.68
C VAL A 98 -30.12 -14.19 11.36
N VAL A 99 -30.53 -14.36 10.11
CA VAL A 99 -31.79 -13.86 9.57
C VAL A 99 -32.70 -15.03 9.22
N TYR A 100 -33.96 -14.93 9.63
CA TYR A 100 -34.97 -15.97 9.45
C TYR A 100 -36.25 -15.43 8.80
N SER A 101 -36.91 -16.31 8.05
CA SER A 101 -38.31 -16.16 7.64
C SER A 101 -39.22 -17.13 8.40
N GLY A 102 -40.54 -16.95 8.28
CA GLY A 102 -41.54 -17.86 8.85
C GLY A 102 -42.15 -17.32 10.14
N SER A 103 -42.19 -18.15 11.19
CA SER A 103 -42.72 -17.76 12.51
C SER A 103 -41.80 -18.27 13.62
N CYS A 104 -41.87 -17.71 14.82
CA CYS A 104 -41.05 -18.19 15.95
C CYS A 104 -41.25 -19.69 16.27
N ALA A 105 -42.36 -20.31 15.84
CA ALA A 105 -42.59 -21.74 15.98
C ALA A 105 -41.97 -22.60 14.86
N ALA A 106 -41.59 -21.98 13.74
CA ALA A 106 -41.02 -22.61 12.55
C ALA A 106 -40.18 -21.58 11.78
N LEU A 107 -38.97 -21.31 12.27
CA LEU A 107 -38.03 -20.39 11.65
C LEU A 107 -37.24 -21.10 10.55
N THR A 108 -37.08 -20.43 9.40
CA THR A 108 -36.22 -20.89 8.30
C THR A 108 -35.12 -19.86 8.09
N ARG A 109 -33.86 -20.25 8.25
CA ARG A 109 -32.70 -19.37 8.03
C ARG A 109 -32.63 -18.97 6.56
N ILE A 110 -32.44 -17.68 6.30
CA ILE A 110 -32.33 -17.09 4.95
C ILE A 110 -31.05 -16.28 4.75
N GLY A 111 -30.33 -15.96 5.83
CA GLY A 111 -29.05 -15.25 5.78
C GLY A 111 -28.35 -15.24 7.14
N CYS A 112 -27.09 -14.88 7.15
CA CYS A 112 -26.22 -14.80 8.33
C CYS A 112 -24.93 -14.08 7.96
N ASP A 113 -24.21 -13.57 8.95
CA ASP A 113 -22.89 -12.93 8.80
C ASP A 113 -22.21 -12.71 10.17
N ASP A 114 -20.89 -12.55 10.21
CA ASP A 114 -20.10 -12.17 11.40
C ASP A 114 -19.15 -10.99 11.13
N ASP A 115 -18.19 -11.11 10.19
CA ASP A 115 -17.07 -10.18 9.98
C ASP A 115 -16.96 -9.68 8.53
N SER A 116 -17.96 -8.91 8.06
CA SER A 116 -18.00 -8.44 6.66
C SER A 116 -17.89 -6.92 6.47
N CYS A 117 -17.63 -6.15 7.54
CA CYS A 117 -17.46 -4.69 7.45
C CYS A 117 -16.17 -4.28 6.71
N ALA A 118 -16.26 -3.25 5.86
CA ALA A 118 -15.14 -2.77 5.07
C ALA A 118 -14.13 -1.99 5.94
N GLY A 119 -12.88 -2.46 6.04
CA GLY A 119 -11.83 -1.76 6.80
C GLY A 119 -10.73 -2.67 7.39
N GLY A 120 -10.93 -3.99 7.39
CA GLY A 120 -9.93 -4.97 7.86
C GLY A 120 -9.68 -4.99 9.37
N SER A 121 -10.24 -4.02 10.12
CA SER A 121 -10.20 -3.92 11.58
C SER A 121 -11.56 -4.08 12.28
N ASP A 122 -12.64 -4.14 11.50
CA ASP A 122 -14.01 -4.11 12.01
C ASP A 122 -14.60 -5.52 11.98
N PHE A 123 -14.76 -6.12 13.16
CA PHE A 123 -15.30 -7.47 13.39
C PHE A 123 -16.84 -7.43 13.52
N GLN A 124 -17.49 -6.56 12.75
CA GLN A 124 -18.94 -6.41 12.76
C GLN A 124 -19.56 -6.99 11.50
N SER A 125 -20.85 -7.30 11.61
CA SER A 125 -21.56 -7.97 10.55
C SER A 125 -22.06 -6.98 9.51
N PHE A 126 -21.85 -7.30 8.25
CA PHE A 126 -22.40 -6.60 7.11
C PHE A 126 -22.90 -7.62 6.08
N ALA A 127 -24.20 -7.90 6.13
CA ALA A 127 -24.83 -8.82 5.20
C ALA A 127 -25.61 -8.04 4.15
N THR A 128 -25.32 -8.27 2.87
CA THR A 128 -26.05 -7.68 1.74
C THR A 128 -26.72 -8.76 0.91
N GLY A 129 -27.82 -8.40 0.24
CA GLY A 129 -28.44 -9.27 -0.75
C GLY A 129 -29.25 -10.43 -0.18
N ILE A 130 -29.68 -10.39 1.09
CA ILE A 130 -30.41 -11.52 1.71
C ILE A 130 -31.79 -11.67 1.02
N PRO A 131 -32.10 -12.83 0.41
CA PRO A 131 -33.34 -13.01 -0.35
C PRO A 131 -34.59 -13.02 0.54
N VAL A 132 -35.51 -12.07 0.32
CA VAL A 132 -36.84 -12.02 0.95
C VAL A 132 -37.90 -12.33 -0.11
N GLY A 133 -38.55 -13.50 0.01
CA GLY A 133 -39.42 -14.03 -1.04
C GLY A 133 -40.78 -13.34 -1.18
N ALA A 134 -41.52 -13.14 -0.08
CA ALA A 134 -42.86 -12.53 -0.10
C ALA A 134 -43.07 -11.64 1.12
N ALA A 135 -44.14 -10.82 1.09
CA ALA A 135 -44.51 -9.97 2.21
C ALA A 135 -44.74 -10.79 3.49
N GLY A 136 -44.16 -10.35 4.61
CA GLY A 136 -44.23 -11.10 5.87
C GLY A 136 -43.12 -10.73 6.87
N PRO A 137 -43.14 -11.36 8.05
CA PRO A 137 -42.15 -11.10 9.09
C PRO A 137 -40.79 -11.74 8.75
N ILE A 138 -39.74 -10.94 8.85
CA ILE A 138 -38.34 -11.33 8.81
C ILE A 138 -37.73 -11.09 10.18
N PHE A 139 -37.20 -12.14 10.78
CA PHE A 139 -36.61 -12.09 12.12
C PHE A 139 -35.10 -11.97 12.01
N ILE A 140 -34.52 -10.99 12.69
CA ILE A 140 -33.08 -10.72 12.72
C ILE A 140 -32.61 -10.98 14.15
N ARG A 141 -31.77 -12.00 14.32
CA ARG A 141 -31.19 -12.35 15.61
C ARG A 141 -29.75 -11.87 15.65
N VAL A 142 -29.40 -11.10 16.67
CA VAL A 142 -28.09 -10.44 16.81
C VAL A 142 -27.45 -10.88 18.11
N GLY A 143 -26.33 -11.58 18.02
CA GLY A 143 -25.43 -11.93 19.12
C GLY A 143 -24.04 -11.37 18.87
N GLY A 144 -23.02 -11.93 19.50
CA GLY A 144 -21.62 -11.60 19.23
C GLY A 144 -20.71 -12.82 19.28
N TRP A 145 -19.61 -12.73 18.54
CA TRP A 145 -18.60 -13.79 18.45
C TRP A 145 -18.09 -14.14 19.85
N ASN A 146 -18.04 -15.44 20.16
CA ASN A 146 -17.57 -15.96 21.44
C ASN A 146 -18.22 -15.29 22.68
N ALA A 147 -19.52 -15.02 22.59
CA ALA A 147 -20.33 -14.36 23.60
C ALA A 147 -19.99 -12.89 23.90
N ALA A 148 -19.37 -12.18 22.94
CA ALA A 148 -19.26 -10.74 22.97
C ALA A 148 -20.65 -10.09 23.13
N SER A 149 -20.71 -8.94 23.82
CA SER A 149 -21.95 -8.20 24.03
C SER A 149 -21.69 -6.71 24.11
N GLY A 150 -22.64 -5.89 23.65
CA GLY A 150 -22.42 -4.46 23.55
C GLY A 150 -23.65 -3.69 23.07
N ALA A 151 -23.42 -2.47 22.61
CA ALA A 151 -24.47 -1.65 21.99
C ALA A 151 -24.74 -2.16 20.58
N VAL A 152 -26.03 -2.33 20.24
CA VAL A 152 -26.49 -2.74 18.91
C VAL A 152 -26.94 -1.51 18.15
N SER A 153 -26.31 -1.28 16.99
CA SER A 153 -26.65 -0.22 16.05
C SER A 153 -26.51 -0.75 14.63
N PHE A 154 -27.58 -0.65 13.82
CA PHE A 154 -27.54 -1.10 12.44
C PHE A 154 -28.44 -0.30 11.51
N ASN A 155 -28.05 -0.24 10.24
CA ASN A 155 -28.96 0.17 9.17
C ASN A 155 -29.57 -1.06 8.51
N LEU A 156 -30.87 -0.98 8.26
CA LEU A 156 -31.62 -1.98 7.49
C LEU A 156 -32.07 -1.34 6.18
N THR A 157 -31.98 -2.05 5.07
CA THR A 157 -32.57 -1.60 3.79
C THR A 157 -33.19 -2.78 3.06
N LEU A 158 -34.46 -2.68 2.67
CA LEU A 158 -35.09 -3.65 1.77
C LEU A 158 -35.16 -3.09 0.35
N ASN A 159 -34.29 -3.59 -0.52
CA ASN A 159 -34.35 -3.29 -1.95
C ASN A 159 -35.46 -4.13 -2.58
N SER A 160 -36.60 -3.51 -2.88
CA SER A 160 -37.75 -4.22 -3.47
C SER A 160 -37.37 -4.86 -4.81
N ALA A 161 -37.76 -6.12 -5.00
CA ALA A 161 -37.54 -6.87 -6.24
C ALA A 161 -38.79 -7.69 -6.61
N SER A 162 -38.95 -8.05 -7.87
CA SER A 162 -40.02 -8.97 -8.28
C SER A 162 -39.74 -10.39 -7.76
N GLU A 163 -40.77 -11.15 -7.36
CA GLU A 163 -40.62 -12.47 -6.74
C GLU A 163 -39.76 -13.44 -7.57
N GLY A 164 -39.94 -13.46 -8.90
CA GLY A 164 -39.13 -14.28 -9.82
C GLY A 164 -37.66 -13.86 -9.97
N CYS A 165 -37.27 -12.69 -9.45
CA CYS A 165 -35.89 -12.21 -9.44
C CYS A 165 -35.14 -12.61 -8.16
N VAL A 166 -35.86 -12.93 -7.09
CA VAL A 166 -35.26 -13.21 -5.78
C VAL A 166 -34.57 -14.58 -5.84
N GLY A 167 -33.24 -14.59 -5.74
CA GLY A 167 -32.42 -15.79 -5.84
C GLY A 167 -32.21 -16.31 -7.27
N ALA A 168 -32.55 -15.53 -8.29
CA ALA A 168 -32.23 -15.86 -9.68
C ALA A 168 -30.72 -15.82 -9.91
N THR A 169 -30.16 -16.84 -10.56
CA THR A 169 -28.70 -16.96 -10.80
C THR A 169 -28.32 -16.81 -12.27
N GLY A 170 -29.29 -16.76 -13.18
CA GLY A 170 -29.04 -16.63 -14.61
C GLY A 170 -28.71 -15.20 -15.01
N GLY A 171 -27.79 -15.02 -15.96
CA GLY A 171 -27.33 -13.69 -16.39
C GLY A 171 -28.41 -12.92 -17.17
N CYS A 172 -28.65 -11.65 -16.83
CA CYS A 172 -29.68 -10.84 -17.49
C CYS A 172 -29.51 -10.67 -19.00
N GLY A 173 -28.25 -10.73 -19.49
CA GLY A 173 -27.91 -10.67 -20.91
C GLY A 173 -27.96 -12.01 -21.66
N VAL A 174 -28.38 -13.11 -21.01
CA VAL A 174 -28.31 -14.46 -21.56
C VAL A 174 -29.67 -15.16 -21.46
N VAL A 175 -30.10 -15.79 -22.54
CA VAL A 175 -31.34 -16.58 -22.55
C VAL A 175 -31.19 -17.82 -21.68
N HIS A 176 -32.14 -18.07 -20.78
CA HIS A 176 -32.15 -19.28 -19.95
C HIS A 176 -33.56 -19.71 -19.54
N GLY A 177 -33.68 -20.98 -19.12
CA GLY A 177 -34.97 -21.55 -18.72
C GLY A 177 -35.45 -21.16 -17.31
N GLY A 178 -34.58 -20.57 -16.48
CA GLY A 178 -34.94 -20.06 -15.15
C GLY A 178 -35.77 -18.78 -15.21
N LEU A 179 -36.38 -18.42 -14.08
CA LEU A 179 -37.12 -17.18 -13.89
C LEU A 179 -36.17 -16.03 -13.52
N GLY A 180 -36.49 -14.82 -13.97
CA GLY A 180 -35.76 -13.62 -13.61
C GLY A 180 -34.30 -13.64 -14.05
N CYS A 181 -33.46 -12.77 -13.49
CA CYS A 181 -32.03 -12.78 -13.70
C CYS A 181 -31.28 -12.28 -12.46
N ASN A 182 -29.96 -12.46 -12.44
CA ASN A 182 -29.09 -12.27 -11.28
C ASN A 182 -28.86 -10.81 -10.85
N ASP A 183 -29.30 -9.84 -11.64
CA ASP A 183 -29.40 -8.45 -11.21
C ASP A 183 -30.87 -8.17 -10.83
N PRO A 184 -31.19 -8.01 -9.54
CA PRO A 184 -32.56 -7.84 -9.05
C PRO A 184 -33.21 -6.54 -9.52
N VAL A 185 -32.43 -5.48 -9.75
CA VAL A 185 -32.92 -4.18 -10.21
C VAL A 185 -33.25 -4.27 -11.69
N CYS A 186 -32.30 -4.78 -12.48
CA CYS A 186 -32.53 -5.03 -13.91
C CYS A 186 -33.68 -6.00 -14.12
N CYS A 187 -33.67 -7.12 -13.39
CA CYS A 187 -34.71 -8.13 -13.44
C CYS A 187 -36.07 -7.52 -13.16
N SER A 188 -36.23 -6.74 -12.09
CA SER A 188 -37.52 -6.12 -11.74
C SER A 188 -38.01 -5.11 -12.77
N ALA A 189 -37.09 -4.38 -13.41
CA ALA A 189 -37.42 -3.47 -14.49
C ALA A 189 -37.92 -4.23 -15.73
N VAL A 190 -37.29 -5.36 -16.06
CA VAL A 190 -37.73 -6.26 -17.14
C VAL A 190 -39.05 -6.95 -16.80
N CYS A 191 -39.25 -7.45 -15.58
CA CYS A 191 -40.52 -8.04 -15.14
C CYS A 191 -41.66 -7.03 -15.24
N SER A 192 -41.40 -5.76 -14.92
CA SER A 192 -42.39 -4.69 -15.02
C SER A 192 -42.80 -4.41 -16.47
N ALA A 193 -41.88 -4.59 -17.42
CA ALA A 193 -42.17 -4.50 -18.84
C ALA A 193 -42.85 -5.76 -19.40
N ASN A 194 -42.45 -6.95 -18.92
CA ASN A 194 -43.02 -8.23 -19.30
C ASN A 194 -43.00 -9.23 -18.12
N PRO A 195 -44.14 -9.43 -17.42
CA PRO A 195 -44.22 -10.34 -16.28
C PRO A 195 -43.82 -11.79 -16.59
N LEU A 196 -43.96 -12.23 -17.85
CA LEU A 196 -43.59 -13.59 -18.26
C LEU A 196 -42.10 -13.90 -18.06
N CYS A 197 -41.24 -12.88 -18.04
CA CYS A 197 -39.81 -13.05 -17.76
C CYS A 197 -39.55 -13.58 -16.34
N CYS A 198 -40.50 -13.40 -15.44
CA CYS A 198 -40.38 -13.70 -14.01
C CYS A 198 -41.43 -14.71 -13.53
N GLU A 199 -42.37 -15.08 -14.41
CA GLU A 199 -43.42 -16.08 -14.17
C GLU A 199 -43.26 -17.35 -15.01
N LEU A 200 -42.56 -17.28 -16.16
CA LEU A 200 -42.45 -18.39 -17.11
C LEU A 200 -40.99 -18.78 -17.44
N ALA A 201 -40.21 -17.86 -18.04
CA ALA A 201 -38.81 -18.09 -18.42
C ALA A 201 -38.13 -16.78 -18.88
N TRP A 202 -36.81 -16.71 -18.72
CA TRP A 202 -35.98 -15.61 -19.22
C TRP A 202 -35.55 -15.82 -20.69
N ASP A 203 -36.46 -15.51 -21.63
CA ASP A 203 -36.26 -15.75 -23.06
C ASP A 203 -35.52 -14.62 -23.81
N ALA A 204 -35.43 -14.73 -25.15
CA ALA A 204 -34.76 -13.73 -25.99
C ALA A 204 -35.40 -12.33 -25.93
N ASN A 205 -36.71 -12.23 -25.68
CA ASN A 205 -37.38 -10.95 -25.49
C ASN A 205 -37.01 -10.34 -24.13
N CYS A 206 -36.87 -11.17 -23.09
CA CYS A 206 -36.40 -10.73 -21.78
C CYS A 206 -34.98 -10.16 -21.87
N VAL A 207 -34.07 -10.86 -22.56
CA VAL A 207 -32.71 -10.35 -22.82
C VAL A 207 -32.71 -9.06 -23.63
N THR A 208 -33.51 -8.98 -24.70
CA THR A 208 -33.61 -7.75 -25.52
C THR A 208 -34.11 -6.57 -24.69
N THR A 209 -35.08 -6.82 -23.81
CA THR A 209 -35.60 -5.81 -22.88
C THR A 209 -34.54 -5.42 -21.84
N ALA A 210 -33.80 -6.39 -21.31
CA ALA A 210 -32.74 -6.17 -20.34
C ALA A 210 -31.59 -5.31 -20.92
N VAL A 211 -31.18 -5.57 -22.17
CA VAL A 211 -30.20 -4.74 -22.89
C VAL A 211 -30.66 -3.29 -22.96
N ALA A 212 -31.92 -3.06 -23.34
CA ALA A 212 -32.45 -1.70 -23.50
C ALA A 212 -32.68 -0.98 -22.16
N VAL A 213 -33.21 -1.67 -21.15
CA VAL A 213 -33.66 -1.06 -19.89
C VAL A 213 -32.53 -0.97 -18.87
N CYS A 214 -31.61 -1.92 -18.89
CA CYS A 214 -30.53 -2.03 -17.90
C CYS A 214 -29.17 -1.60 -18.46
N GLY A 215 -29.09 -1.20 -19.73
CA GLY A 215 -27.84 -0.79 -20.37
C GLY A 215 -26.82 -1.93 -20.49
N ILE A 216 -27.28 -3.19 -20.55
CA ILE A 216 -26.38 -4.34 -20.69
C ILE A 216 -25.73 -4.28 -22.06
N PHE A 217 -24.40 -4.30 -22.07
CA PHE A 217 -23.65 -4.47 -23.30
C PHE A 217 -23.80 -5.89 -23.84
N LEU A 218 -24.32 -5.99 -25.06
CA LEU A 218 -24.33 -7.21 -25.84
C LEU A 218 -23.55 -6.95 -27.12
N TYR A 219 -22.42 -7.61 -27.26
CA TYR A 219 -21.59 -7.49 -28.45
C TYR A 219 -22.36 -8.00 -29.66
N ASN A 220 -22.56 -7.11 -30.62
CA ASN A 220 -23.18 -7.45 -31.89
C ASN A 220 -22.39 -6.78 -33.01
N CYS A 221 -21.68 -7.59 -33.79
CA CYS A 221 -20.94 -7.09 -34.92
C CYS A 221 -21.89 -6.79 -36.10
N ASN A 222 -22.05 -5.51 -36.41
CA ASN A 222 -22.62 -5.05 -37.67
C ASN A 222 -21.47 -4.63 -38.58
N GLN A 223 -21.09 -5.43 -39.57
CA GLN A 223 -19.89 -5.17 -40.37
C GLN A 223 -20.03 -3.90 -41.22
N GLY A 224 -19.33 -2.84 -40.84
CA GLY A 224 -19.08 -1.64 -41.62
C GLY A 224 -17.85 -1.77 -42.51
N THR A 225 -17.31 -0.62 -42.93
CA THR A 225 -16.02 -0.55 -43.63
C THR A 225 -15.10 0.41 -42.90
N PRO A 226 -13.83 0.09 -42.63
CA PRO A 226 -13.02 -0.96 -43.24
C PRO A 226 -13.17 -2.34 -42.60
N GLY A 227 -12.52 -3.36 -43.16
CA GLY A 227 -12.71 -4.76 -42.77
C GLY A 227 -12.37 -5.12 -41.31
N ASN A 228 -11.75 -4.20 -40.56
CA ASN A 228 -11.49 -4.34 -39.12
C ASN A 228 -12.41 -3.45 -38.25
N ASP A 229 -13.55 -3.03 -38.80
CA ASP A 229 -14.64 -2.36 -38.07
C ASP A 229 -15.16 -3.22 -36.91
N CYS A 230 -15.22 -4.55 -37.07
CA CYS A 230 -15.58 -5.42 -35.95
C CYS A 230 -14.38 -5.96 -35.17
N ALA A 231 -14.51 -6.00 -33.83
CA ALA A 231 -13.52 -6.61 -32.93
C ALA A 231 -13.16 -8.06 -33.28
N ILE A 232 -14.11 -8.85 -33.80
CA ILE A 232 -13.86 -10.22 -34.28
C ILE A 232 -12.88 -10.28 -35.46
N ASN A 233 -12.83 -9.23 -36.28
CA ASN A 233 -12.00 -9.10 -37.47
C ASN A 233 -10.84 -8.12 -37.27
N ALA A 234 -10.47 -7.85 -36.02
CA ALA A 234 -9.40 -6.92 -35.68
C ALA A 234 -8.10 -7.21 -36.46
N THR A 235 -7.47 -6.15 -36.94
CA THR A 235 -6.21 -6.22 -37.70
C THR A 235 -5.07 -6.75 -36.83
N LEU A 236 -4.36 -7.77 -37.29
CA LEU A 236 -3.23 -8.35 -36.55
C LEU A 236 -2.01 -7.42 -36.60
N VAL A 237 -1.50 -7.05 -35.42
CA VAL A 237 -0.24 -6.36 -35.20
C VAL A 237 0.80 -7.40 -34.78
N SER A 238 1.79 -7.65 -35.64
CA SER A 238 2.77 -8.73 -35.45
C SER A 238 4.15 -8.26 -34.98
N ALA A 239 4.42 -6.95 -35.01
CA ALA A 239 5.70 -6.37 -34.62
C ALA A 239 5.55 -4.88 -34.30
N ASN A 240 6.60 -4.27 -33.76
CA ASN A 240 6.68 -2.83 -33.60
C ASN A 240 6.60 -2.13 -34.96
N GLY A 241 5.90 -1.00 -35.00
CA GLY A 241 5.79 -0.21 -36.21
C GLY A 241 4.50 0.59 -36.30
N SER A 242 4.33 1.27 -37.43
CA SER A 242 3.15 2.09 -37.72
C SER A 242 2.19 1.33 -38.63
N TYR A 243 0.94 1.22 -38.19
CA TYR A 243 -0.13 0.52 -38.88
C TYR A 243 -1.18 1.53 -39.36
N PRO A 244 -1.52 1.53 -40.66
CA PRO A 244 -2.54 2.43 -41.17
C PRO A 244 -3.93 2.04 -40.66
N PHE A 245 -4.75 3.05 -40.40
CA PHE A 245 -6.15 2.88 -40.06
C PHE A 245 -7.04 3.87 -40.83
N SER A 246 -8.31 3.52 -40.96
CA SER A 246 -9.36 4.43 -41.39
C SER A 246 -10.63 4.12 -40.61
N SER A 247 -11.30 5.12 -40.05
CA SER A 247 -12.65 4.98 -39.46
C SER A 247 -13.75 5.41 -40.43
N VAL A 248 -13.40 5.73 -41.68
CA VAL A 248 -14.37 6.21 -42.68
C VAL A 248 -15.28 5.06 -43.11
N GLY A 249 -16.55 5.17 -42.74
CA GLY A 249 -17.58 4.17 -43.00
C GLY A 249 -17.68 3.09 -41.91
N ALA A 250 -16.92 3.23 -40.84
CA ALA A 250 -17.04 2.38 -39.67
C ALA A 250 -18.36 2.69 -38.95
N ASN A 251 -18.89 1.73 -38.21
CA ASN A 251 -19.93 2.00 -37.23
C ASN A 251 -19.34 1.76 -35.84
N THR A 252 -20.19 1.57 -34.84
CA THR A 252 -19.77 1.44 -33.44
C THR A 252 -20.27 0.11 -32.91
N ASP A 253 -19.37 -0.85 -32.73
CA ASP A 253 -19.69 -2.19 -32.23
C ASP A 253 -19.12 -2.47 -30.83
N GLY A 254 -18.18 -1.66 -30.38
CA GLY A 254 -17.63 -1.71 -29.02
C GLY A 254 -18.53 -1.06 -27.96
N PRO A 255 -18.28 -1.38 -26.68
CA PRO A 255 -19.03 -0.77 -25.59
C PRO A 255 -18.72 0.74 -25.49
N PRO A 256 -19.53 1.56 -24.83
CA PRO A 256 -19.00 2.81 -24.29
C PRO A 256 -17.80 2.48 -23.37
N ALA A 257 -16.93 3.45 -23.11
CA ALA A 257 -15.96 3.28 -22.03
C ALA A 257 -16.73 2.90 -20.75
N THR A 258 -16.27 1.90 -20.01
CA THR A 258 -16.98 1.30 -18.86
C THR A 258 -17.61 2.41 -17.99
N PRO A 259 -18.84 2.29 -17.45
CA PRO A 259 -19.49 3.40 -16.75
C PRO A 259 -18.57 4.09 -15.73
N GLY A 260 -18.19 5.35 -16.00
CA GLY A 260 -17.27 6.14 -15.16
C GLY A 260 -15.81 6.21 -15.64
N ALA A 261 -15.38 5.35 -16.57
CA ALA A 261 -14.06 5.38 -17.18
C ALA A 261 -14.04 6.30 -18.41
N THR A 262 -14.12 7.61 -18.20
CA THR A 262 -14.19 8.61 -19.29
C THR A 262 -12.91 8.76 -20.12
N CYS A 263 -11.92 7.87 -19.98
CA CYS A 263 -10.62 7.93 -20.65
C CYS A 263 -9.95 9.31 -20.52
N ALA A 264 -10.14 9.95 -19.37
CA ALA A 264 -9.69 11.31 -19.04
C ALA A 264 -10.30 12.45 -19.87
N SER A 265 -11.44 12.25 -20.55
CA SER A 265 -12.09 13.28 -21.37
C SER A 265 -13.48 13.73 -20.95
N GLY A 266 -14.03 13.17 -19.86
CA GLY A 266 -15.39 13.49 -19.41
C GLY A 266 -16.50 12.93 -20.32
N SER A 267 -16.16 12.07 -21.28
CA SER A 267 -17.09 11.37 -22.17
C SER A 267 -16.74 9.90 -22.29
N ASP A 268 -17.74 9.03 -22.23
CA ASP A 268 -17.58 7.58 -22.46
C ASP A 268 -17.76 7.21 -23.95
N LEU A 269 -17.94 8.21 -24.84
CA LEU A 269 -18.16 7.98 -26.26
C LEU A 269 -16.91 7.40 -26.94
N PHE A 270 -17.12 6.42 -27.82
CA PHE A 270 -16.19 5.87 -28.79
C PHE A 270 -17.00 5.59 -30.06
N ASP A 271 -17.05 6.54 -31.00
CA ASP A 271 -17.84 6.38 -32.23
C ASP A 271 -16.96 5.91 -33.40
N ASN A 272 -17.54 5.27 -34.42
CA ASN A 272 -16.88 4.83 -35.66
C ASN A 272 -15.56 4.08 -35.39
N ASP A 273 -15.63 2.97 -34.66
CA ASP A 273 -14.47 2.28 -34.13
C ASP A 273 -13.83 1.29 -35.12
N VAL A 274 -12.52 1.13 -35.00
CA VAL A 274 -11.77 0.08 -35.68
C VAL A 274 -10.84 -0.62 -34.73
N TRP A 275 -10.59 -1.90 -35.01
CA TRP A 275 -9.96 -2.80 -34.05
C TRP A 275 -8.64 -3.37 -34.58
N PHE A 276 -7.71 -3.53 -33.65
CA PHE A 276 -6.42 -4.18 -33.81
C PHE A 276 -6.27 -5.25 -32.74
N LYS A 277 -5.44 -6.26 -33.01
CA LYS A 277 -5.11 -7.29 -32.02
C LYS A 277 -3.65 -7.68 -32.11
N PHE A 278 -3.09 -8.05 -30.97
CA PHE A 278 -1.77 -8.68 -30.92
C PHE A 278 -1.73 -9.69 -29.77
N GLN A 279 -0.76 -10.59 -29.83
CA GLN A 279 -0.41 -11.44 -28.71
C GLN A 279 0.89 -10.91 -28.10
N ALA A 280 0.90 -10.64 -26.81
CA ALA A 280 2.10 -10.13 -26.14
C ALA A 280 3.17 -11.23 -26.09
N ALA A 281 4.35 -10.94 -26.66
CA ALA A 281 5.47 -11.87 -26.70
C ALA A 281 6.28 -11.88 -25.38
N ALA A 282 6.09 -10.86 -24.55
CA ALA A 282 6.70 -10.73 -23.24
C ALA A 282 5.80 -9.87 -22.35
N ASN A 283 6.07 -9.93 -21.05
CA ASN A 283 5.55 -8.95 -20.11
C ASN A 283 6.18 -7.59 -20.40
N GLY A 284 5.41 -6.51 -20.27
CA GLY A 284 5.97 -5.16 -20.34
C GLY A 284 4.95 -4.11 -20.73
N LEU A 285 5.45 -2.92 -21.04
CA LEU A 285 4.61 -1.80 -21.44
C LEU A 285 4.28 -1.89 -22.93
N LEU A 286 3.00 -2.06 -23.26
CA LEU A 286 2.48 -1.73 -24.57
C LEU A 286 2.33 -0.21 -24.66
N THR A 287 2.85 0.41 -25.71
CA THR A 287 2.46 1.78 -26.07
C THR A 287 1.80 1.80 -27.44
N VAL A 288 0.68 2.49 -27.53
CA VAL A 288 -0.03 2.75 -28.80
C VAL A 288 -0.25 4.24 -28.93
N SER A 289 0.18 4.82 -30.05
CA SER A 289 0.12 6.27 -30.27
C SER A 289 -0.41 6.61 -31.66
N SER A 290 -1.31 7.58 -31.70
CA SER A 290 -1.82 8.24 -32.91
C SER A 290 -1.28 9.67 -33.08
N CYS A 291 -0.41 10.12 -32.15
CA CYS A 291 0.16 11.46 -32.12
C CYS A 291 0.84 11.82 -33.45
N GLY A 292 0.56 13.01 -33.96
CA GLY A 292 1.10 13.57 -35.19
C GLY A 292 0.58 12.92 -36.46
N SER A 293 -0.28 11.90 -36.38
CA SER A 293 -0.74 11.14 -37.53
C SER A 293 -2.26 11.05 -37.68
N SER A 294 -3.04 11.16 -36.62
CA SER A 294 -4.50 11.18 -36.75
C SER A 294 -4.96 12.44 -37.50
N SER A 295 -6.00 12.28 -38.33
CA SER A 295 -6.68 13.38 -39.03
C SER A 295 -7.91 13.91 -38.29
N TYR A 296 -8.25 13.32 -37.14
CA TYR A 296 -9.42 13.68 -36.32
C TYR A 296 -9.14 13.37 -34.84
N ASP A 297 -10.03 13.82 -33.97
CA ASP A 297 -9.98 13.60 -32.52
C ASP A 297 -10.36 12.16 -32.19
N ASN A 298 -9.35 11.34 -31.90
CA ASN A 298 -9.48 9.89 -31.75
C ASN A 298 -9.14 9.42 -30.34
N LYS A 299 -9.84 8.35 -29.92
CA LYS A 299 -9.71 7.67 -28.64
C LYS A 299 -9.12 6.29 -28.79
N LEU A 300 -8.24 5.91 -27.87
CA LEU A 300 -7.68 4.58 -27.79
C LEU A 300 -8.15 3.84 -26.53
N ALA A 301 -8.54 2.58 -26.69
CA ALA A 301 -8.82 1.67 -25.58
C ALA A 301 -8.13 0.32 -25.82
N VAL A 302 -7.65 -0.30 -24.74
CA VAL A 302 -6.97 -1.60 -24.76
C VAL A 302 -7.72 -2.56 -23.86
N TYR A 303 -8.00 -3.76 -24.36
CA TYR A 303 -8.73 -4.82 -23.66
C TYR A 303 -7.88 -6.10 -23.60
N ASP A 304 -7.85 -6.76 -22.44
CA ASP A 304 -7.21 -8.06 -22.27
C ASP A 304 -8.18 -9.19 -22.66
N ALA A 305 -7.91 -9.85 -23.78
CA ALA A 305 -8.71 -10.96 -24.30
C ALA A 305 -8.24 -12.34 -23.78
N GLY A 306 -7.33 -12.37 -22.80
CA GLY A 306 -6.79 -13.58 -22.20
C GLY A 306 -5.92 -14.40 -23.16
N THR A 307 -5.68 -15.67 -22.82
CA THR A 307 -4.71 -16.52 -23.53
C THR A 307 -5.22 -17.11 -24.85
N SER A 308 -6.50 -16.93 -25.19
CA SER A 308 -7.12 -17.49 -26.39
C SER A 308 -8.13 -16.54 -27.02
N ILE A 309 -7.69 -15.80 -28.04
CA ILE A 309 -8.58 -14.90 -28.81
C ILE A 309 -9.73 -15.66 -29.50
N ALA A 310 -9.55 -16.94 -29.82
CA ALA A 310 -10.57 -17.75 -30.47
C ALA A 310 -11.72 -18.15 -29.50
N ALA A 311 -11.44 -18.20 -28.20
CA ALA A 311 -12.42 -18.53 -27.16
C ALA A 311 -12.95 -17.30 -26.43
N TYR A 312 -12.46 -16.10 -26.76
CA TYR A 312 -12.84 -14.87 -26.10
C TYR A 312 -14.32 -14.54 -26.32
N ASN A 313 -15.05 -14.32 -25.22
CA ASN A 313 -16.44 -13.86 -25.25
C ASN A 313 -16.45 -12.33 -25.33
N TYR A 314 -16.78 -11.78 -26.50
CA TYR A 314 -16.77 -10.33 -26.75
C TYR A 314 -17.78 -9.54 -25.90
N ASN A 315 -18.77 -10.20 -25.29
CA ASN A 315 -19.62 -9.55 -24.29
C ASN A 315 -18.85 -9.09 -23.04
N ASN A 316 -17.63 -9.60 -22.84
CA ASN A 316 -16.75 -9.22 -21.73
C ASN A 316 -15.93 -7.96 -22.00
N LEU A 317 -16.04 -7.31 -23.18
CA LEU A 317 -15.31 -6.07 -23.47
C LEU A 317 -15.44 -4.99 -22.37
N PRO A 318 -16.62 -4.72 -21.76
CA PRO A 318 -16.72 -3.71 -20.70
C PRO A 318 -15.87 -4.02 -19.45
N THR A 319 -15.71 -5.30 -19.11
CA THR A 319 -14.96 -5.75 -17.93
C THR A 319 -13.51 -6.11 -18.24
N SER A 320 -13.14 -6.20 -19.52
CA SER A 320 -11.78 -6.57 -19.95
C SER A 320 -10.92 -5.36 -20.31
N LEU A 321 -11.43 -4.13 -20.14
CA LEU A 321 -10.71 -2.89 -20.40
C LEU A 321 -9.53 -2.75 -19.41
N VAL A 322 -8.30 -2.69 -19.93
CA VAL A 322 -7.08 -2.51 -19.11
C VAL A 322 -6.54 -1.09 -19.13
N GLY A 323 -6.96 -0.28 -20.09
CA GLY A 323 -6.64 1.14 -20.11
C GLY A 323 -7.15 1.83 -21.36
N CYS A 324 -7.37 3.13 -21.27
CA CYS A 324 -7.77 3.95 -22.41
C CYS A 324 -7.25 5.37 -22.27
N ASN A 325 -7.22 6.09 -23.38
CA ASN A 325 -6.89 7.50 -23.45
C ASN A 325 -7.66 8.18 -24.58
N ASP A 326 -7.83 9.50 -24.47
CA ASP A 326 -8.46 10.37 -25.47
C ASP A 326 -7.47 11.44 -25.96
N ASP A 327 -7.04 12.30 -25.04
CA ASP A 327 -6.03 13.32 -25.28
C ASP A 327 -4.67 12.85 -24.74
N GLY A 328 -3.66 12.80 -25.60
CA GLY A 328 -2.30 12.53 -25.17
C GLY A 328 -1.70 13.70 -24.37
N SER A 329 -0.42 13.58 -24.03
CA SER A 329 0.31 14.68 -23.37
C SER A 329 0.28 15.97 -24.20
N ALA A 330 0.70 17.10 -23.63
CA ALA A 330 0.69 18.40 -24.31
C ALA A 330 1.39 18.43 -25.70
N SER A 331 2.21 17.43 -26.04
CA SER A 331 2.89 17.27 -27.33
C SER A 331 2.22 16.29 -28.31
N CYS A 332 1.10 15.68 -27.94
CA CYS A 332 0.38 14.69 -28.76
C CYS A 332 -0.69 15.35 -29.62
N TYR A 333 -0.26 15.97 -30.72
CA TYR A 333 -1.14 16.73 -31.61
C TYR A 333 -1.79 15.89 -32.71
N ILE A 334 -2.92 16.34 -33.23
CA ILE A 334 -3.32 16.00 -34.61
C ILE A 334 -2.26 16.52 -35.59
N THR A 335 -2.29 16.06 -36.83
CA THR A 335 -1.32 16.45 -37.88
C THR A 335 -1.08 17.97 -37.91
N GLY A 336 0.14 18.45 -37.63
CA GLY A 336 0.53 19.86 -37.83
C GLY A 336 0.60 20.80 -36.60
N THR A 337 0.77 20.30 -35.37
CA THR A 337 1.04 21.09 -34.12
C THR A 337 -0.07 22.05 -33.66
N THR A 338 -1.31 21.92 -34.15
CA THR A 338 -2.37 22.92 -33.88
C THR A 338 -3.22 22.66 -32.63
N THR A 339 -3.46 21.41 -32.21
CA THR A 339 -4.20 21.05 -30.96
C THR A 339 -3.94 19.60 -30.51
N PRO A 340 -3.78 19.32 -29.19
CA PRO A 340 -3.37 18.01 -28.66
C PRO A 340 -4.51 16.97 -28.55
N TYR A 341 -5.31 16.83 -29.62
CA TYR A 341 -6.47 15.92 -29.69
C TYR A 341 -6.14 14.59 -30.38
N ALA A 342 -4.97 14.05 -30.11
CA ALA A 342 -4.61 12.70 -30.56
C ALA A 342 -4.34 11.85 -29.33
N SER A 343 -4.63 10.56 -29.43
CA SER A 343 -4.48 9.62 -28.34
C SER A 343 -3.10 8.96 -28.29
N ALA A 344 -2.60 8.77 -27.07
CA ALA A 344 -1.54 7.80 -26.78
C ALA A 344 -1.84 7.07 -25.47
N VAL A 345 -1.87 5.74 -25.51
CA VAL A 345 -2.15 4.90 -24.34
C VAL A 345 -0.95 4.01 -24.04
N SER A 346 -0.65 3.83 -22.75
CA SER A 346 0.40 2.93 -22.26
C SER A 346 -0.20 2.02 -21.19
N VAL A 347 -0.13 0.71 -21.41
CA VAL A 347 -0.67 -0.30 -20.48
C VAL A 347 0.32 -1.43 -20.28
N SER A 348 0.37 -1.98 -19.07
CA SER A 348 1.09 -3.21 -18.80
C SER A 348 0.35 -4.38 -19.44
N VAL A 349 1.07 -5.22 -20.16
CA VAL A 349 0.53 -6.41 -20.81
C VAL A 349 1.27 -7.66 -20.36
N ASN A 350 0.55 -8.77 -20.34
CA ASN A 350 1.01 -10.07 -19.89
C ASN A 350 1.35 -10.96 -21.07
N VAL A 351 2.47 -11.65 -20.98
CA VAL A 351 2.96 -12.59 -21.96
C VAL A 351 1.92 -13.66 -22.28
N GLY A 352 1.80 -14.01 -23.56
CA GLY A 352 0.86 -15.03 -24.04
C GLY A 352 -0.60 -14.58 -24.10
N HIS A 353 -0.97 -13.50 -23.41
CA HIS A 353 -2.29 -12.90 -23.54
C HIS A 353 -2.45 -12.21 -24.90
N TRP A 354 -3.67 -12.25 -25.40
CA TRP A 354 -4.14 -11.48 -26.53
C TRP A 354 -4.74 -10.17 -26.05
N TYR A 355 -4.43 -9.09 -26.75
CA TYR A 355 -5.01 -7.80 -26.48
C TYR A 355 -5.74 -7.29 -27.71
N LEU A 356 -6.90 -6.67 -27.48
CA LEU A 356 -7.64 -5.91 -28.47
C LEU A 356 -7.36 -4.43 -28.25
N VAL A 357 -7.02 -3.70 -29.31
CA VAL A 357 -6.84 -2.25 -29.29
C VAL A 357 -7.90 -1.64 -30.18
N ARG A 358 -8.72 -0.79 -29.59
CA ARG A 358 -9.81 -0.08 -30.24
C ARG A 358 -9.39 1.35 -30.49
N ASN A 359 -9.70 1.84 -31.68
CA ASN A 359 -9.53 3.23 -32.07
C ASN A 359 -10.88 3.78 -32.53
N GLY A 360 -11.47 4.70 -31.77
CA GLY A 360 -12.75 5.36 -32.08
C GLY A 360 -12.59 6.88 -32.11
N SER A 361 -13.68 7.62 -32.30
CA SER A 361 -13.71 9.08 -32.19
C SER A 361 -14.29 9.55 -30.85
N PHE A 362 -13.81 10.70 -30.38
CA PHE A 362 -14.39 11.41 -29.23
C PHE A 362 -15.72 12.09 -29.57
N THR A 363 -15.82 12.63 -30.78
CA THR A 363 -17.02 13.32 -31.27
C THR A 363 -17.86 12.37 -32.11
N SER A 364 -19.18 12.38 -31.89
CA SER A 364 -20.09 11.52 -32.65
C SER A 364 -20.10 11.89 -34.13
N GLY A 365 -19.99 10.87 -34.99
CA GLY A 365 -19.96 11.00 -36.44
C GLY A 365 -18.60 11.40 -37.02
N ASP A 366 -17.61 11.74 -36.20
CA ASP A 366 -16.26 12.04 -36.69
C ASP A 366 -15.57 10.77 -37.18
N THR A 367 -14.90 10.90 -38.33
CA THR A 367 -14.15 9.82 -38.96
C THR A 367 -12.91 10.37 -39.63
N GLY A 368 -11.96 9.49 -39.93
CA GLY A 368 -10.78 9.88 -40.69
C GLY A 368 -9.78 8.77 -40.87
N THR A 369 -8.51 9.14 -41.02
CA THR A 369 -7.40 8.24 -41.34
C THR A 369 -6.15 8.63 -40.57
N GLY A 370 -5.25 7.67 -40.38
CA GLY A 370 -3.94 7.94 -39.80
C GLY A 370 -3.10 6.68 -39.67
N LEU A 371 -2.08 6.78 -38.83
CA LEU A 371 -1.23 5.67 -38.40
C LEU A 371 -1.36 5.50 -36.89
N LEU A 372 -1.47 4.25 -36.44
CA LEU A 372 -1.21 3.87 -35.05
C LEU A 372 0.19 3.29 -34.96
N THR A 373 1.04 3.89 -34.14
CA THR A 373 2.37 3.38 -33.84
C THR A 373 2.30 2.49 -32.61
N PHE A 374 2.63 1.21 -32.79
CA PHE A 374 2.69 0.20 -31.74
C PHE A 374 4.14 -0.02 -31.32
N THR A 375 4.38 0.04 -30.00
CA THR A 375 5.58 -0.50 -29.36
C THR A 375 5.14 -1.63 -28.46
N LEU A 376 5.35 -2.86 -28.93
CA LEU A 376 5.07 -4.10 -28.21
C LEU A 376 6.25 -4.44 -27.28
N PRO A 377 6.00 -5.04 -26.11
CA PRO A 377 7.06 -5.60 -25.29
C PRO A 377 7.72 -6.78 -26.01
N ALA A 378 9.06 -6.80 -25.95
CA ALA A 378 9.88 -7.89 -26.47
C ALA A 378 10.56 -8.61 -25.31
N PRO A 379 10.77 -9.95 -25.41
CA PRO A 379 11.52 -10.69 -24.39
C PRO A 379 12.89 -10.07 -24.17
N CYS A 380 13.28 -9.92 -22.91
CA CYS A 380 14.56 -9.33 -22.58
C CYS A 380 15.71 -10.19 -23.12
N ALA A 381 16.70 -9.56 -23.76
CA ALA A 381 17.89 -10.26 -24.21
C ALA A 381 18.71 -10.66 -22.98
N LEU A 382 18.79 -11.97 -22.70
CA LEU A 382 19.50 -12.49 -21.53
C LEU A 382 21.02 -12.51 -21.80
N PRO A 383 21.85 -11.77 -21.03
CA PRO A 383 23.29 -11.87 -21.15
C PRO A 383 23.80 -13.27 -20.77
N ALA A 384 25.03 -13.59 -21.20
CA ALA A 384 25.69 -14.84 -20.83
C ALA A 384 25.93 -14.87 -19.30
N PRO A 385 25.54 -15.95 -18.61
CA PRO A 385 25.78 -16.07 -17.18
C PRO A 385 27.26 -16.38 -16.88
N THR A 386 27.76 -15.86 -15.75
CA THR A 386 29.04 -16.29 -15.16
C THR A 386 28.88 -17.57 -14.36
N SER A 387 27.70 -17.79 -13.79
CA SER A 387 27.29 -18.95 -13.03
C SER A 387 25.76 -19.11 -13.10
N SER A 388 25.26 -20.28 -12.73
CA SER A 388 23.83 -20.57 -12.63
C SER A 388 23.42 -20.68 -11.18
N GLU A 389 22.16 -20.37 -10.91
CA GLU A 389 21.55 -20.68 -9.63
C GLU A 389 21.67 -22.19 -9.36
N SER A 390 21.87 -22.56 -8.09
CA SER A 390 21.98 -23.94 -7.65
C SER A 390 20.61 -24.60 -7.44
N GLU A 391 19.58 -23.78 -7.22
CA GLU A 391 18.16 -24.14 -7.13
C GLU A 391 17.65 -24.69 -8.48
N ALA A 392 16.75 -25.67 -8.46
CA ALA A 392 16.00 -26.02 -9.66
C ALA A 392 14.66 -25.28 -9.62
N CYS A 393 14.22 -24.69 -10.74
CA CYS A 393 12.90 -24.06 -10.89
C CYS A 393 11.79 -24.71 -10.05
N GLY A 394 11.16 -23.93 -9.17
CA GLY A 394 10.03 -24.35 -8.33
C GLY A 394 10.41 -25.22 -7.13
N ALA A 395 11.69 -25.40 -6.84
CA ALA A 395 12.14 -25.83 -5.53
C ALA A 395 12.22 -24.62 -4.58
N ALA A 396 12.39 -24.88 -3.28
CA ALA A 396 12.42 -23.87 -2.22
C ALA A 396 13.68 -24.03 -1.37
N THR A 397 14.85 -24.04 -2.02
CA THR A 397 16.14 -24.35 -1.40
C THR A 397 17.00 -23.12 -1.13
N ASN A 398 16.66 -21.96 -1.67
CA ASN A 398 17.31 -20.67 -1.46
C ASN A 398 16.33 -19.56 -1.03
N GLU A 399 15.25 -19.89 -0.31
CA GLU A 399 14.16 -18.96 0.08
C GLU A 399 14.57 -17.81 1.02
N GLY A 400 15.84 -17.75 1.45
CA GLY A 400 16.39 -16.66 2.25
C GLY A 400 15.47 -16.22 3.38
N CYS A 401 15.15 -14.93 3.45
CA CYS A 401 14.31 -14.39 4.52
C CYS A 401 12.84 -14.84 4.48
N ASN A 402 12.39 -15.50 3.41
CA ASN A 402 11.06 -16.11 3.32
C ASN A 402 11.01 -17.53 3.90
N ASP A 403 12.15 -18.10 4.29
CA ASP A 403 12.20 -19.42 4.91
C ASP A 403 11.50 -19.43 6.28
N ALA A 404 10.38 -20.14 6.36
CA ALA A 404 9.63 -20.34 7.60
C ALA A 404 10.46 -21.06 8.69
N GLY A 405 11.52 -21.77 8.32
CA GLY A 405 12.47 -22.39 9.24
C GLY A 405 13.45 -21.41 9.90
N GLY A 406 13.53 -20.16 9.40
CA GLY A 406 14.43 -19.12 9.92
C GLY A 406 15.92 -19.43 9.70
N THR A 407 16.25 -20.39 8.85
CA THR A 407 17.65 -20.76 8.53
C THR A 407 18.24 -19.88 7.43
N ASN A 408 17.38 -19.13 6.74
CA ASN A 408 17.71 -18.21 5.66
C ASN A 408 18.70 -18.81 4.64
N PRO A 409 18.35 -19.95 4.00
CA PRO A 409 19.24 -20.57 3.04
C PRO A 409 19.42 -19.65 1.84
N THR A 410 20.67 -19.41 1.44
CA THR A 410 21.02 -18.53 0.31
C THR A 410 22.22 -19.07 -0.46
N GLU A 411 22.36 -18.61 -1.70
CA GLU A 411 23.54 -18.89 -2.52
C GLU A 411 24.53 -17.71 -2.50
N PRO A 412 25.82 -17.90 -2.14
CA PRO A 412 26.77 -16.80 -2.08
C PRO A 412 27.17 -16.30 -3.48
N ILE A 413 27.16 -14.98 -3.65
CA ILE A 413 27.57 -14.30 -4.89
C ILE A 413 28.62 -13.24 -4.60
N SER A 414 29.23 -12.69 -5.65
CA SER A 414 30.21 -11.62 -5.56
C SER A 414 29.92 -10.51 -6.56
N LEU A 415 30.40 -9.30 -6.29
CA LEU A 415 30.34 -8.20 -7.24
C LEU A 415 31.00 -8.61 -8.57
N GLY A 416 30.36 -8.24 -9.68
CA GLY A 416 30.73 -8.64 -11.04
C GLY A 416 30.06 -9.93 -11.53
N SER A 417 29.28 -10.63 -10.68
CA SER A 417 28.57 -11.84 -11.09
C SER A 417 27.38 -11.53 -12.00
N THR A 418 27.12 -12.43 -12.95
CA THR A 418 25.87 -12.51 -13.70
C THR A 418 25.28 -13.90 -13.48
N ILE A 419 24.31 -14.01 -12.58
CA ILE A 419 23.70 -15.30 -12.25
C ILE A 419 22.57 -15.60 -13.24
N GLY A 420 22.56 -16.80 -13.80
CA GLY A 420 21.45 -17.32 -14.59
C GLY A 420 20.52 -18.17 -13.75
N GLY A 421 19.31 -17.66 -13.54
CA GLY A 421 18.31 -18.34 -12.74
C GLY A 421 16.94 -18.50 -13.40
N THR A 422 15.98 -19.02 -12.66
CA THR A 422 14.64 -19.37 -13.12
C THR A 422 13.52 -18.96 -12.16
N PHE A 423 12.50 -18.30 -12.71
CA PHE A 423 11.23 -18.02 -12.06
C PHE A 423 10.25 -19.17 -12.20
N TRP A 424 9.44 -19.33 -11.16
CA TRP A 424 8.22 -20.11 -11.21
C TRP A 424 7.08 -19.41 -10.47
N ALA A 425 5.87 -19.52 -11.00
CA ALA A 425 4.66 -19.13 -10.30
C ALA A 425 3.46 -19.95 -10.77
N ASP A 426 2.80 -20.62 -9.83
CA ASP A 426 1.56 -21.36 -10.06
C ASP A 426 0.76 -21.50 -8.77
N ALA A 427 -0.56 -21.70 -8.89
CA ALA A 427 -1.47 -21.95 -7.76
C ALA A 427 -1.28 -21.00 -6.55
N ASP A 428 -1.18 -19.69 -6.81
CA ASP A 428 -0.97 -18.62 -5.82
C ASP A 428 0.34 -18.72 -5.03
N THR A 429 1.31 -19.45 -5.57
CA THR A 429 2.67 -19.57 -5.05
C THR A 429 3.68 -19.09 -6.08
N ARG A 430 4.83 -18.61 -5.61
CA ARG A 430 5.91 -18.16 -6.47
C ARG A 430 7.26 -18.49 -5.86
N ASP A 431 8.23 -18.63 -6.73
CA ASP A 431 9.64 -18.79 -6.41
C ASP A 431 10.25 -17.46 -5.96
N THR A 432 11.17 -17.53 -5.00
CA THR A 432 12.02 -16.39 -4.63
C THR A 432 13.47 -16.83 -4.48
N ASP A 433 14.33 -16.30 -5.33
CA ASP A 433 15.75 -16.65 -5.34
C ASP A 433 16.56 -15.70 -4.48
N TRP A 434 17.16 -16.19 -3.39
CA TRP A 434 17.99 -15.36 -2.51
C TRP A 434 19.48 -15.68 -2.62
N TYR A 435 20.25 -14.62 -2.84
CA TYR A 435 21.69 -14.66 -2.95
C TYR A 435 22.36 -13.83 -1.85
N SER A 436 23.38 -14.35 -1.18
CA SER A 436 24.14 -13.60 -0.17
C SER A 436 25.32 -12.84 -0.77
N LEU A 437 25.46 -11.57 -0.37
CA LEU A 437 26.50 -10.65 -0.84
C LEU A 437 27.18 -10.00 0.38
N THR A 438 28.51 -10.10 0.47
CA THR A 438 29.29 -9.40 1.49
C THR A 438 30.08 -8.26 0.86
N LEU A 439 29.90 -7.05 1.39
CA LEU A 439 30.63 -5.84 0.99
C LEU A 439 31.73 -5.56 2.02
N ALA A 440 32.97 -5.48 1.56
CA ALA A 440 34.13 -5.23 2.43
C ALA A 440 34.34 -3.74 2.78
N ALA A 441 33.72 -2.85 2.01
CA ALA A 441 33.77 -1.40 2.15
C ALA A 441 32.48 -0.81 1.53
N ASP A 442 32.24 0.47 1.78
CA ASP A 442 31.17 1.23 1.15
C ASP A 442 31.21 1.10 -0.37
N THR A 443 30.08 0.70 -0.94
CA THR A 443 29.97 0.36 -2.34
C THR A 443 28.66 0.89 -2.90
N GLU A 444 28.74 1.56 -4.05
CA GLU A 444 27.56 1.81 -4.87
C GLU A 444 27.24 0.54 -5.66
N VAL A 445 26.20 -0.17 -5.24
CA VAL A 445 25.75 -1.45 -5.80
C VAL A 445 24.70 -1.20 -6.88
N THR A 446 24.86 -1.84 -8.03
CA THR A 446 23.86 -1.85 -9.10
C THR A 446 23.37 -3.28 -9.34
N LEU A 447 22.05 -3.45 -9.33
CA LEU A 447 21.36 -4.66 -9.74
C LEU A 447 20.75 -4.44 -11.13
N ASN A 448 21.06 -5.33 -12.07
CA ASN A 448 20.45 -5.34 -13.40
C ASN A 448 19.78 -6.70 -13.64
N LEU A 449 18.46 -6.73 -13.53
CA LEU A 449 17.64 -7.92 -13.77
C LEU A 449 17.15 -7.94 -15.22
N PHE A 450 17.53 -8.98 -15.96
CA PHE A 450 17.05 -9.26 -17.31
C PHE A 450 16.10 -10.45 -17.25
N SER A 451 14.85 -10.28 -17.66
CA SER A 451 13.88 -11.38 -17.67
C SER A 451 12.85 -11.21 -18.78
N ALA A 452 12.35 -12.32 -19.32
CA ALA A 452 11.24 -12.29 -20.27
C ALA A 452 9.87 -12.07 -19.62
N SER A 453 9.77 -12.36 -18.31
CA SER A 453 8.60 -12.16 -17.46
C SER A 453 8.81 -10.96 -16.53
N PHE A 454 7.73 -10.43 -15.95
CA PHE A 454 7.81 -9.38 -14.92
C PHE A 454 8.47 -9.97 -13.68
N GLY A 455 9.65 -9.47 -13.36
CA GLY A 455 10.33 -9.79 -12.13
C GLY A 455 10.95 -8.53 -11.55
N ASN A 456 11.18 -8.58 -10.24
CA ASN A 456 11.87 -7.56 -9.49
C ASN A 456 13.10 -8.16 -8.85
N ALA A 457 14.14 -7.35 -8.70
CA ALA A 457 15.24 -7.64 -7.81
C ALA A 457 15.30 -6.61 -6.70
N PHE A 458 15.63 -7.05 -5.49
CA PHE A 458 15.80 -6.17 -4.34
C PHE A 458 17.14 -6.43 -3.65
N LEU A 459 17.70 -5.39 -3.07
CA LEU A 459 18.81 -5.47 -2.13
C LEU A 459 18.24 -5.35 -0.71
N VAL A 460 18.50 -6.35 0.12
CA VAL A 460 17.95 -6.49 1.47
C VAL A 460 19.10 -6.55 2.47
N THR A 461 18.92 -5.97 3.65
CA THR A 461 19.90 -6.07 4.74
C THR A 461 20.07 -7.52 5.21
N GLY A 462 21.28 -7.90 5.63
CA GLY A 462 21.59 -9.28 6.06
C GLY A 462 20.86 -9.77 7.31
N ASP A 463 20.18 -8.87 8.02
CA ASP A 463 19.29 -9.17 9.16
C ASP A 463 17.82 -9.39 8.74
N CYS A 464 17.52 -9.35 7.44
CA CYS A 464 16.18 -9.52 6.86
C CYS A 464 15.14 -8.45 7.25
N THR A 465 15.56 -7.32 7.83
CA THR A 465 14.61 -6.31 8.31
C THR A 465 14.20 -5.29 7.26
N THR A 466 15.09 -4.98 6.31
CA THR A 466 14.93 -3.80 5.46
C THR A 466 15.27 -4.07 3.99
N ILE A 467 14.38 -3.67 3.08
CA ILE A 467 14.68 -3.55 1.65
C ILE A 467 15.30 -2.16 1.42
N ILE A 468 16.56 -2.12 1.00
CA ILE A 468 17.28 -0.86 0.77
C ILE A 468 17.21 -0.35 -0.66
N ALA A 469 16.86 -1.22 -1.61
CA ALA A 469 16.67 -0.86 -3.01
C ALA A 469 15.83 -1.91 -3.75
N GLY A 470 15.07 -1.48 -4.75
CA GLY A 470 14.29 -2.34 -5.64
C GLY A 470 14.34 -1.87 -7.08
N THR A 471 14.41 -2.82 -8.02
CA THR A 471 14.43 -2.52 -9.46
C THR A 471 13.15 -1.85 -9.92
N THR A 472 13.28 -0.93 -10.89
CA THR A 472 12.14 -0.39 -11.61
C THR A 472 11.85 -1.20 -12.88
N PRO A 473 10.60 -1.29 -13.35
CA PRO A 473 10.25 -2.08 -14.54
C PRO A 473 11.06 -1.67 -15.78
N GLY A 474 11.69 -2.65 -16.42
CA GLY A 474 12.54 -2.42 -17.60
C GLY A 474 13.20 -3.70 -18.11
N CYS A 475 14.02 -3.57 -19.14
CA CYS A 475 14.93 -4.62 -19.60
C CYS A 475 16.30 -3.98 -19.94
N PRO A 476 17.30 -4.10 -19.05
CA PRO A 476 17.17 -4.65 -17.69
C PRO A 476 16.26 -3.79 -16.80
N ALA A 477 15.62 -4.42 -15.82
CA ALA A 477 15.07 -3.75 -14.66
C ALA A 477 16.25 -3.43 -13.74
N THR A 478 16.47 -2.14 -13.45
CA THR A 478 17.71 -1.67 -12.82
C THR A 478 17.43 -0.89 -11.54
N VAL A 479 18.31 -1.05 -10.57
CA VAL A 479 18.45 -0.14 -9.42
C VAL A 479 19.91 0.03 -9.05
N THR A 480 20.27 1.24 -8.63
CA THR A 480 21.58 1.57 -8.07
C THR A 480 21.36 2.19 -6.69
N THR A 481 22.11 1.74 -5.69
CA THR A 481 22.06 2.30 -4.33
C THR A 481 23.43 2.23 -3.67
N CYS A 482 23.71 3.15 -2.74
CA CYS A 482 24.89 3.06 -1.89
C CYS A 482 24.61 2.12 -0.71
N ALA A 483 25.48 1.13 -0.50
CA ALA A 483 25.41 0.21 0.61
C ALA A 483 26.73 0.24 1.40
N PRO A 484 26.70 0.53 2.70
CA PRO A 484 27.88 0.44 3.57
C PRO A 484 28.51 -0.95 3.58
N ALA A 485 29.71 -1.07 4.15
CA ALA A 485 30.32 -2.37 4.43
C ALA A 485 29.38 -3.25 5.29
N GLY A 486 29.17 -4.50 4.89
CA GLY A 486 28.20 -5.37 5.57
C GLY A 486 27.80 -6.60 4.78
N THR A 487 26.81 -7.33 5.31
CA THR A 487 26.20 -8.48 4.63
C THR A 487 24.80 -8.10 4.16
N TYR A 488 24.48 -8.48 2.93
CA TYR A 488 23.24 -8.20 2.24
C TYR A 488 22.72 -9.43 1.53
N PHE A 489 21.44 -9.41 1.18
CA PHE A 489 20.84 -10.36 0.27
C PHE A 489 20.37 -9.66 -1.02
N VAL A 490 20.63 -10.28 -2.16
CA VAL A 490 19.97 -9.96 -3.42
C VAL A 490 18.85 -10.97 -3.60
N VAL A 491 17.60 -10.51 -3.63
CA VAL A 491 16.46 -11.39 -3.95
C VAL A 491 15.97 -11.11 -5.35
N VAL A 492 15.66 -12.16 -6.10
CA VAL A 492 15.07 -12.08 -7.44
C VAL A 492 13.76 -12.86 -7.41
N LEU A 493 12.66 -12.23 -7.85
CA LEU A 493 11.34 -12.84 -7.81
C LEU A 493 10.47 -12.41 -8.98
N THR A 494 9.51 -13.24 -9.34
CA THR A 494 8.47 -12.91 -10.32
C THR A 494 7.33 -12.14 -9.65
N ASN A 495 6.72 -11.21 -10.38
CA ASN A 495 5.53 -10.49 -9.92
C ASN A 495 4.27 -11.35 -10.07
N ALA A 496 4.32 -12.41 -10.87
CA ALA A 496 3.22 -13.34 -11.07
C ALA A 496 3.10 -14.33 -9.90
N PHE A 497 1.86 -14.74 -9.62
CA PHE A 497 1.52 -15.80 -8.66
C PHE A 497 0.89 -17.04 -9.36
N THR A 498 0.59 -16.92 -10.65
CA THR A 498 0.07 -18.00 -11.51
C THR A 498 0.59 -17.86 -12.94
N GLY A 499 0.48 -18.92 -13.74
CA GLY A 499 0.68 -18.85 -15.19
C GLY A 499 2.13 -18.86 -15.67
N ASN A 500 3.11 -19.13 -14.80
CA ASN A 500 4.51 -19.34 -15.19
C ASN A 500 5.06 -20.67 -14.62
N PRO A 501 4.48 -21.83 -14.99
CA PRO A 501 4.98 -23.12 -14.53
C PRO A 501 6.38 -23.41 -15.07
N CYS A 502 7.12 -24.29 -14.39
CA CYS A 502 8.47 -24.66 -14.82
C CYS A 502 8.42 -25.36 -16.18
N GLY A 503 9.44 -25.11 -17.01
CA GLY A 503 9.50 -25.64 -18.38
C GLY A 503 8.83 -24.75 -19.42
N SER A 504 8.42 -23.54 -19.07
CA SER A 504 7.92 -22.48 -19.96
C SER A 504 9.03 -21.81 -20.80
N GLY A 505 10.21 -22.44 -20.91
CA GLY A 505 11.30 -21.98 -21.77
C GLY A 505 11.93 -20.67 -21.28
N LEU A 506 12.04 -19.67 -22.16
CA LEU A 506 12.64 -18.38 -21.84
C LEU A 506 11.86 -17.60 -20.76
N PHE A 507 10.59 -17.93 -20.50
CA PHE A 507 9.74 -17.21 -19.55
C PHE A 507 10.02 -17.54 -18.09
N ASN A 508 10.63 -18.69 -17.83
CA ASN A 508 11.21 -18.96 -16.51
C ASN A 508 12.55 -18.22 -16.38
N GLN A 509 13.31 -18.00 -17.45
CA GLN A 509 14.71 -17.59 -17.30
C GLN A 509 14.89 -16.11 -16.97
N TYR A 510 15.80 -15.82 -16.04
CA TYR A 510 16.32 -14.48 -15.79
C TYR A 510 17.85 -14.45 -15.72
N ARG A 511 18.40 -13.24 -15.80
CA ARG A 511 19.79 -12.94 -15.46
C ARG A 511 19.84 -11.81 -14.46
N ILE A 512 20.51 -12.01 -13.33
CA ILE A 512 20.79 -10.93 -12.40
C ILE A 512 22.28 -10.61 -12.47
N ASN A 513 22.60 -9.43 -13.00
CA ASN A 513 23.94 -8.89 -12.98
C ASN A 513 24.09 -7.97 -11.76
N VAL A 514 25.06 -8.26 -10.91
CA VAL A 514 25.33 -7.54 -9.67
C VAL A 514 26.70 -6.89 -9.79
N THR A 515 26.75 -5.57 -9.87
CA THR A 515 28.01 -4.82 -9.96
C THR A 515 28.15 -3.88 -8.78
N GLY A 516 29.38 -3.47 -8.47
CA GLY A 516 29.63 -2.47 -7.46
C GLY A 516 30.88 -1.67 -7.76
N VAL A 517 30.85 -0.39 -7.42
CA VAL A 517 32.02 0.50 -7.46
C VAL A 517 32.27 1.07 -6.07
N PRO A 518 33.53 1.29 -5.66
CA PRO A 518 33.84 1.92 -4.38
C PRO A 518 33.11 3.27 -4.25
N ALA A 519 32.49 3.49 -3.10
CA ALA A 519 31.75 4.71 -2.79
C ALA A 519 32.03 5.14 -1.35
N VAL A 520 31.48 6.30 -0.96
CA VAL A 520 31.36 6.71 0.45
C VAL A 520 29.88 6.83 0.70
N CYS A 521 29.33 5.92 1.51
CA CYS A 521 27.90 5.84 1.71
C CYS A 521 27.51 6.65 2.96
N PRO A 522 26.50 7.52 2.86
CA PRO A 522 25.92 8.12 4.06
C PRO A 522 25.41 6.99 4.98
N PRO A 523 25.67 7.05 6.29
CA PRO A 523 25.20 6.04 7.21
C PRO A 523 23.68 6.11 7.38
N SER A 524 23.08 4.99 7.80
CA SER A 524 21.67 4.96 8.19
C SER A 524 21.40 5.61 9.54
N SER A 525 22.38 5.53 10.43
CA SER A 525 22.45 6.22 11.71
C SER A 525 23.90 6.17 12.18
N ASP A 526 24.38 7.24 12.79
CA ASP A 526 25.68 7.25 13.46
C ASP A 526 25.59 6.62 14.86
N LEU A 527 26.75 6.41 15.49
CA LEU A 527 26.85 6.25 16.94
C LEU A 527 27.20 7.61 17.55
N CYS A 528 26.62 7.93 18.71
CA CYS A 528 27.02 9.09 19.51
C CYS A 528 28.03 8.69 20.59
N ASP A 529 29.13 8.08 20.17
CA ASP A 529 30.29 7.83 21.03
C ASP A 529 30.93 9.17 21.43
N ASN A 530 31.02 9.42 22.74
CA ASN A 530 31.44 10.69 23.35
C ASN A 530 30.41 11.82 23.23
N SER A 531 29.14 11.55 23.54
CA SER A 531 28.06 12.55 23.60
C SER A 531 28.34 13.81 24.44
N GLY A 532 29.35 13.78 25.32
CA GLY A 532 29.54 14.78 26.36
C GLY A 532 28.51 14.62 27.49
N PRO A 533 28.68 15.34 28.61
CA PRO A 533 27.83 15.22 29.79
C PRO A 533 26.50 15.94 29.65
N ASP A 534 26.36 16.84 28.67
CA ASP A 534 25.22 17.73 28.56
C ASP A 534 24.27 17.32 27.45
N THR A 535 22.98 17.33 27.79
CA THR A 535 21.88 17.03 26.86
C THR A 535 20.87 18.16 26.88
N THR A 536 20.36 18.55 25.71
CA THR A 536 19.30 19.56 25.57
C THR A 536 18.24 19.05 24.62
N THR A 537 16.97 19.15 25.02
CA THR A 537 15.80 18.84 24.19
C THR A 537 14.72 19.89 24.42
N GLN A 538 13.84 20.07 23.43
CA GLN A 538 12.59 20.83 23.61
C GLN A 538 11.40 19.89 23.88
N SER A 539 11.58 18.56 23.80
CA SER A 539 10.51 17.59 24.02
C SER A 539 10.36 17.26 25.50
N ASN A 540 9.11 17.20 25.98
CA ASN A 540 8.84 16.76 27.36
C ASN A 540 9.01 15.24 27.55
N SER A 541 8.93 14.47 26.46
CA SER A 541 9.16 13.02 26.43
C SER A 541 9.98 12.64 25.19
N PRO A 542 10.92 11.68 25.31
CA PRO A 542 11.64 11.11 24.17
C PRO A 542 10.83 10.05 23.40
N ASP A 543 9.67 9.63 23.90
CA ASP A 543 8.88 8.55 23.28
C ASP A 543 8.38 8.97 21.89
N LEU A 544 8.51 8.08 20.90
CA LEU A 544 7.95 8.26 19.56
C LEU A 544 6.58 7.58 19.52
N THR A 545 5.51 8.36 19.44
CA THR A 545 4.13 7.84 19.52
C THR A 545 3.29 8.19 18.30
N VAL A 546 3.70 9.17 17.50
CA VAL A 546 2.96 9.66 16.34
C VAL A 546 3.93 10.11 15.25
N GLY A 547 3.75 9.57 14.03
CA GLY A 547 4.49 10.02 12.85
C GLY A 547 4.18 11.49 12.50
N GLY A 548 5.16 12.19 11.95
CA GLY A 548 5.05 13.61 11.64
C GLY A 548 4.14 13.92 10.45
N VAL A 549 4.11 15.20 10.08
CA VAL A 549 3.33 15.70 8.94
C VAL A 549 4.27 16.03 7.80
N ALA A 550 3.91 15.66 6.58
CA ALA A 550 4.67 16.02 5.39
C ALA A 550 3.75 16.40 4.24
N CYS A 551 4.27 17.23 3.36
CA CYS A 551 3.72 17.45 2.04
C CYS A 551 3.87 16.16 1.20
N ALA A 552 2.78 15.70 0.57
CA ALA A 552 2.77 14.45 -0.18
C ALA A 552 1.76 14.50 -1.35
N ALA A 553 1.97 13.65 -2.35
CA ALA A 553 1.05 13.45 -3.47
C ALA A 553 0.98 11.96 -3.81
N GLY A 554 -0.21 11.39 -3.95
CA GLY A 554 -0.36 9.97 -4.33
C GLY A 554 0.26 8.97 -3.34
N GLY A 555 0.34 9.32 -2.05
CA GLY A 555 0.91 8.46 -1.00
C GLY A 555 2.44 8.49 -0.89
N ILE A 556 3.13 9.30 -1.69
CA ILE A 556 4.58 9.51 -1.62
C ILE A 556 4.91 10.93 -1.12
N THR A 557 5.91 11.03 -0.23
CA THR A 557 6.38 12.31 0.29
C THR A 557 7.14 13.10 -0.79
N VAL A 558 6.84 14.39 -0.97
CA VAL A 558 7.70 15.29 -1.77
C VAL A 558 8.90 15.78 -0.94
N ALA A 559 9.74 16.66 -1.46
CA ALA A 559 10.80 17.25 -0.64
C ALA A 559 10.21 18.07 0.52
N ASN A 560 10.66 17.79 1.75
CA ASN A 560 10.21 18.47 2.96
C ASN A 560 11.40 18.79 3.86
N SER A 561 11.37 19.95 4.49
CA SER A 561 12.31 20.37 5.51
C SER A 561 11.57 20.58 6.82
N PHE A 562 12.13 20.08 7.91
CA PHE A 562 11.58 20.22 9.26
C PHE A 562 12.57 20.92 10.16
N ALA A 563 12.13 21.88 10.98
CA ALA A 563 13.03 22.64 11.84
C ALA A 563 12.58 22.69 13.29
N ARG A 564 13.55 22.77 14.21
CA ARG A 564 13.33 23.03 15.63
C ARG A 564 14.40 23.98 16.18
N SER A 565 13.97 25.00 16.92
CA SER A 565 14.86 26.02 17.50
C SER A 565 15.21 25.70 18.96
N PHE A 566 16.47 25.95 19.31
CA PHE A 566 17.07 25.72 20.62
C PHE A 566 17.72 27.02 21.13
N PRO A 567 16.96 27.86 21.88
CA PRO A 567 17.51 29.04 22.52
C PRO A 567 18.40 28.67 23.71
N GLY A 568 19.37 29.53 24.03
CA GLY A 568 20.17 29.44 25.27
C GLY A 568 21.43 28.58 25.19
N LEU A 569 21.74 28.00 24.03
CA LEU A 569 22.99 27.29 23.78
C LEU A 569 24.11 28.28 23.41
N THR A 570 24.74 28.88 24.41
CA THR A 570 25.67 30.02 24.26
C THR A 570 27.16 29.72 24.49
N SER A 571 27.48 28.48 24.88
CA SER A 571 28.81 28.05 25.28
C SER A 571 28.98 26.56 25.02
N GLY A 572 30.23 26.12 24.86
CA GLY A 572 30.59 24.72 24.65
C GLY A 572 30.46 24.23 23.22
N GLU A 573 30.29 22.92 23.04
CA GLU A 573 30.27 22.27 21.74
C GLU A 573 29.12 21.26 21.61
N LEU A 574 28.52 21.18 20.41
CA LEU A 574 27.53 20.18 20.04
C LEU A 574 28.21 19.06 19.24
N ARG A 575 28.00 17.81 19.64
CA ARG A 575 28.70 16.65 19.05
C ARG A 575 27.80 15.77 18.20
N CYS A 576 26.59 15.50 18.68
CA CYS A 576 25.62 14.72 17.94
C CYS A 576 24.19 15.19 18.20
N VAL A 577 23.30 14.83 17.29
CA VAL A 577 21.87 15.08 17.40
C VAL A 577 21.13 13.79 17.17
N GLU A 578 20.26 13.43 18.10
CA GLU A 578 19.35 12.31 18.00
C GLU A 578 17.95 12.83 17.66
N PHE A 579 17.29 12.22 16.69
CA PHE A 579 15.99 12.71 16.22
C PHE A 579 15.06 11.58 15.77
N GLY A 580 13.76 11.78 15.96
CA GLY A 580 12.75 10.84 15.48
C GLY A 580 12.60 10.91 13.96
N TYR A 581 12.58 9.76 13.31
CA TYR A 581 12.36 9.58 11.88
C TYR A 581 11.35 8.45 11.63
N ALA A 582 10.55 8.59 10.57
CA ALA A 582 9.53 7.64 10.17
C ALA A 582 9.52 7.53 8.65
N ASN A 583 9.55 6.32 8.11
CA ASN A 583 9.43 6.11 6.67
C ASN A 583 8.79 4.77 6.35
N GLY A 584 7.60 4.81 5.75
CA GLY A 584 6.87 3.61 5.31
C GLY A 584 7.25 3.09 3.92
N GLY A 585 8.19 3.72 3.22
CA GLY A 585 8.65 3.33 1.88
C GLY A 585 10.12 2.91 1.83
N SER A 586 10.73 2.89 0.63
CA SER A 586 12.18 2.66 0.48
C SER A 586 12.99 3.75 1.20
N PRO A 587 14.24 3.49 1.62
CA PRO A 587 15.10 4.50 2.25
C PRO A 587 15.19 5.78 1.41
N VAL A 588 15.10 6.92 2.09
CA VAL A 588 15.12 8.25 1.46
C VAL A 588 16.32 9.01 1.98
N ALA A 589 17.10 9.62 1.09
CA ALA A 589 18.20 10.47 1.48
C ALA A 589 17.70 11.65 2.34
N ALA A 590 18.41 11.90 3.43
CA ALA A 590 18.12 12.99 4.35
C ALA A 590 19.41 13.70 4.76
N SER A 591 19.31 15.00 5.05
CA SER A 591 20.41 15.77 5.63
C SER A 591 19.96 16.36 6.96
N LEU A 592 20.71 16.09 8.02
CA LEU A 592 20.57 16.83 9.26
C LEU A 592 21.54 18.02 9.26
N ILE A 593 21.00 19.21 9.41
CA ILE A 593 21.75 20.45 9.26
C ILE A 593 21.55 21.29 10.51
N VAL A 594 22.65 21.83 11.04
CA VAL A 594 22.62 22.72 12.19
C VAL A 594 22.89 24.14 11.69
N TYR A 595 21.94 25.03 11.97
CA TYR A 595 21.99 26.44 11.61
C TYR A 595 22.11 27.32 12.85
N ARG A 596 22.65 28.51 12.64
CA ARG A 596 22.51 29.66 13.52
C ARG A 596 21.42 30.58 13.00
N ASP A 597 20.43 30.89 13.83
CA ASP A 597 19.39 31.87 13.52
C ASP A 597 19.83 33.28 13.93
N THR A 598 20.02 34.14 12.95
CA THR A 598 20.64 35.44 13.12
C THR A 598 19.77 36.50 13.78
N ASN A 599 18.43 36.34 13.78
CA ASN A 599 17.50 37.30 14.38
C ASN A 599 16.88 36.80 15.70
N GLY A 600 17.03 35.50 16.00
CA GLY A 600 16.59 34.89 17.25
C GLY A 600 15.07 34.66 17.36
N GLY A 601 14.35 34.81 16.26
CA GLY A 601 12.91 34.62 16.13
C GLY A 601 12.52 33.19 15.76
N ALA A 602 11.42 33.07 15.02
CA ALA A 602 11.08 31.82 14.34
C ALA A 602 12.03 31.64 13.15
N PRO A 603 12.46 30.41 12.82
CA PRO A 603 13.41 30.18 11.74
C PRO A 603 12.81 30.64 10.40
N GLY A 604 13.56 31.46 9.65
CA GLY A 604 13.28 31.76 8.25
C GLY A 604 13.81 30.68 7.30
N ALA A 605 13.55 30.81 6.00
CA ALA A 605 14.06 29.83 5.05
C ALA A 605 15.61 29.86 5.00
N PRO A 606 16.29 28.76 4.62
CA PRO A 606 17.74 28.76 4.48
C PRO A 606 18.22 29.91 3.56
N GLY A 607 19.11 30.75 4.08
CA GLY A 607 19.61 31.96 3.39
C GLY A 607 18.89 33.27 3.70
N ASP A 608 17.74 33.25 4.40
CA ASP A 608 17.07 34.47 4.89
C ASP A 608 17.71 34.96 6.19
N ASP A 609 17.61 34.16 7.25
CA ASP A 609 18.18 34.44 8.57
C ASP A 609 18.93 33.25 9.18
N LEU A 610 18.99 32.10 8.49
CA LEU A 610 19.72 30.90 8.91
C LEU A 610 21.10 30.83 8.25
N VAL A 611 22.15 30.67 9.07
CA VAL A 611 23.55 30.46 8.64
C VAL A 611 23.99 29.04 9.01
N GLU A 612 24.36 28.23 8.02
CA GLU A 612 24.77 26.83 8.24
C GLU A 612 26.05 26.77 9.07
N LEU A 613 26.05 25.93 10.10
CA LEU A 613 27.23 25.62 10.92
C LEU A 613 27.84 24.28 10.52
N ALA A 614 27.00 23.25 10.36
CA ALA A 614 27.42 21.92 9.93
C ALA A 614 26.26 21.15 9.30
N ARG A 615 26.61 20.13 8.52
CA ARG A 615 25.70 19.23 7.82
C ARG A 615 26.17 17.80 7.97
N ARG A 616 25.23 16.89 8.17
CA ARG A 616 25.44 15.44 8.16
C ARG A 616 24.42 14.80 7.22
N ASP A 617 24.91 14.20 6.14
CA ASP A 617 24.07 13.44 5.21
C ASP A 617 23.87 12.01 5.72
N LEU A 618 22.65 11.50 5.58
CA LEU A 618 22.20 10.22 6.09
C LEU A 618 21.28 9.55 5.05
N VAL A 619 21.17 8.23 5.11
CA VAL A 619 20.09 7.48 4.44
C VAL A 619 19.39 6.62 5.47
N PRO A 620 18.52 7.21 6.32
CA PRO A 620 17.82 6.45 7.35
C PRO A 620 17.04 5.28 6.74
N LEU A 621 17.11 4.13 7.41
CA LEU A 621 16.38 2.94 7.00
C LEU A 621 14.87 3.11 7.27
N THR A 622 14.08 2.17 6.78
CA THR A 622 12.60 2.21 6.73
C THR A 622 11.92 2.03 8.09
N ALA A 623 12.54 2.46 9.18
CA ALA A 623 12.07 2.21 10.53
C ALA A 623 11.55 3.50 11.20
N ASP A 624 10.41 3.36 11.89
CA ASP A 624 9.98 4.29 12.92
C ASP A 624 10.95 4.19 14.09
N GLY A 625 11.75 5.24 14.32
CA GLY A 625 12.78 5.17 15.34
C GLY A 625 13.58 6.44 15.52
N MET A 626 14.50 6.38 16.47
CA MET A 626 15.50 7.41 16.68
C MET A 626 16.68 7.18 15.73
N VAL A 627 17.09 8.24 15.04
CA VAL A 627 18.27 8.30 14.18
C VAL A 627 19.27 9.24 14.82
N THR A 628 20.56 8.91 14.73
CA THR A 628 21.64 9.73 15.26
C THR A 628 22.44 10.32 14.11
N ALA A 629 22.71 11.62 14.18
CA ALA A 629 23.70 12.31 13.35
C ALA A 629 24.87 12.75 14.22
N ARG A 630 26.08 12.27 13.93
CA ARG A 630 27.31 12.72 14.57
C ARG A 630 28.06 13.68 13.66
N PHE A 631 28.59 14.75 14.24
CA PHE A 631 29.47 15.69 13.53
C PHE A 631 30.92 15.31 13.82
N GLU A 632 31.72 15.10 12.75
CA GLU A 632 33.13 14.72 12.86
C GLU A 632 33.93 15.78 13.61
N GLU A 633 33.69 17.05 13.30
CA GLU A 633 34.16 18.19 14.09
C GLU A 633 33.02 18.68 14.99
N PRO A 634 33.18 18.66 16.34
CA PRO A 634 32.20 19.24 17.24
C PRO A 634 31.90 20.71 16.91
N ILE A 635 30.62 21.05 16.87
CA ILE A 635 30.16 22.40 16.50
C ILE A 635 30.37 23.33 17.68
N CYS A 636 31.29 24.27 17.57
CA CYS A 636 31.55 25.26 18.60
C CYS A 636 30.40 26.27 18.77
N LEU A 637 29.92 26.42 20.01
CA LEU A 637 28.82 27.28 20.44
C LEU A 637 29.29 28.49 21.29
N ASP A 638 30.58 28.63 21.58
CA ASP A 638 31.12 29.71 22.42
C ASP A 638 30.81 31.10 21.87
N GLY A 639 30.32 31.97 22.76
CA GLY A 639 29.97 33.34 22.42
C GLY A 639 28.74 33.44 21.52
N ASN A 640 28.03 32.33 21.28
CA ASN A 640 26.78 32.32 20.55
C ASN A 640 25.70 33.00 21.41
N THR A 641 25.05 34.04 20.89
CA THR A 641 23.89 34.67 21.53
C THR A 641 22.60 34.42 20.76
N GLN A 642 22.66 33.59 19.74
CA GLN A 642 21.63 33.33 18.75
C GLN A 642 21.06 31.92 18.92
N ASN A 643 19.85 31.66 18.43
CA ASN A 643 19.26 30.33 18.55
C ASN A 643 20.00 29.34 17.63
N ILE A 644 20.20 28.12 18.13
CA ILE A 644 20.62 27.00 17.27
C ILE A 644 19.36 26.38 16.68
N VAL A 645 19.33 26.18 15.37
CA VAL A 645 18.20 25.56 14.67
C VAL A 645 18.67 24.26 14.06
N VAL A 646 18.03 23.16 14.43
CA VAL A 646 18.24 21.86 13.79
C VAL A 646 17.21 21.72 12.67
N VAL A 647 17.68 21.40 11.48
CA VAL A 647 16.86 21.17 10.29
C VAL A 647 17.08 19.75 9.78
N LEU A 648 15.99 19.03 9.53
CA LEU A 648 15.98 17.75 8.81
C LEU A 648 15.41 18.01 7.41
N ASP A 649 16.26 17.93 6.40
CA ASP A 649 15.86 17.93 4.99
C ASP A 649 15.66 16.49 4.53
N ILE A 650 14.47 16.17 4.00
CA ILE A 650 14.14 14.87 3.42
C ILE A 650 13.88 15.04 1.92
N ALA A 651 14.57 14.26 1.10
CA ALA A 651 14.35 14.25 -0.35
C ALA A 651 12.95 13.72 -0.73
N ALA A 652 12.53 13.92 -1.97
CA ALA A 652 11.29 13.33 -2.45
C ALA A 652 11.38 11.79 -2.47
N SER A 653 10.37 11.14 -1.91
CA SER A 653 10.23 9.68 -1.89
C SER A 653 9.66 9.16 -3.20
N THR A 654 10.05 7.94 -3.55
CA THR A 654 9.53 7.22 -4.73
C THR A 654 8.50 6.14 -4.38
N SER A 655 8.39 5.74 -3.11
CA SER A 655 7.64 4.53 -2.73
C SER A 655 7.01 4.55 -1.33
N GLY A 656 6.97 5.69 -0.65
CA GLY A 656 6.21 5.79 0.61
C GLY A 656 6.29 7.14 1.29
N PHE A 657 5.80 7.16 2.53
CA PHE A 657 5.66 8.36 3.33
C PHE A 657 6.83 8.50 4.31
N ALA A 658 7.84 9.29 3.92
CA ALA A 658 8.99 9.65 4.75
C ALA A 658 8.75 10.99 5.46
N VAL A 659 9.00 11.05 6.78
CA VAL A 659 8.71 12.20 7.62
C VAL A 659 9.53 12.16 8.91
N TYR A 660 9.56 13.26 9.68
CA TYR A 660 10.03 13.22 11.06
C TYR A 660 9.10 12.37 11.94
N ASN A 661 9.59 11.83 13.05
CA ASN A 661 8.77 11.10 14.03
C ASN A 661 8.75 11.84 15.37
N GLY A 662 7.62 11.79 16.07
CA GLY A 662 7.41 12.66 17.23
C GLY A 662 6.36 12.16 18.20
N ASN A 663 5.81 13.09 18.97
CA ASN A 663 4.73 12.81 19.91
C ASN A 663 3.86 14.04 20.18
N GLU A 664 2.78 13.82 20.94
CA GLU A 664 1.84 14.86 21.39
C GLU A 664 1.92 15.10 22.91
N LEU A 665 3.06 14.79 23.53
CA LEU A 665 3.25 14.80 24.99
C LEU A 665 3.74 16.15 25.53
N GLY A 666 3.71 17.18 24.68
CA GLY A 666 4.10 18.55 24.98
C GLY A 666 5.56 18.87 24.66
N SER A 667 5.80 20.14 24.36
CA SER A 667 7.12 20.67 23.96
C SER A 667 7.27 22.12 24.44
N THR A 668 8.51 22.55 24.66
CA THR A 668 8.87 23.93 25.01
C THR A 668 9.11 24.81 23.79
N ALA A 669 9.22 24.23 22.59
CA ALA A 669 9.32 24.95 21.32
C ALA A 669 8.55 24.21 20.20
N PRO A 670 8.01 24.93 19.20
CA PRO A 670 7.28 24.31 18.09
C PRO A 670 8.21 23.64 17.07
N THR A 671 7.60 22.82 16.23
CA THR A 671 8.18 22.19 15.04
C THR A 671 7.70 22.97 13.83
N TYR A 672 8.61 23.27 12.92
CA TYR A 672 8.30 23.98 11.68
C TYR A 672 8.44 23.06 10.47
N ILE A 673 7.64 23.30 9.45
CA ILE A 673 7.72 22.63 8.14
C ILE A 673 7.93 23.66 7.03
N LEU A 674 8.75 23.31 6.05
CA LEU A 674 8.92 24.02 4.79
C LEU A 674 8.80 23.00 3.65
N SER A 675 7.89 23.25 2.71
CA SER A 675 7.76 22.44 1.50
C SER A 675 7.08 23.23 0.39
N THR A 676 7.84 23.54 -0.66
CA THR A 676 7.35 24.25 -1.83
C THR A 676 6.34 23.42 -2.62
N GLY A 677 6.33 22.09 -2.47
CA GLY A 677 5.42 21.17 -3.16
C GLY A 677 3.93 21.37 -2.84
N CYS A 678 3.61 21.97 -1.69
CA CYS A 678 2.26 22.37 -1.30
C CYS A 678 2.16 23.88 -0.99
N GLY A 679 3.12 24.66 -1.50
CA GLY A 679 3.10 26.12 -1.38
C GLY A 679 3.54 26.69 -0.03
N ILE A 680 4.14 25.88 0.85
CA ILE A 680 4.73 26.33 2.12
C ILE A 680 6.17 26.79 1.84
N ASN A 681 6.29 28.07 1.44
CA ASN A 681 7.56 28.65 0.95
C ASN A 681 8.46 29.22 2.06
N ALA A 682 8.08 29.07 3.32
CA ALA A 682 8.86 29.46 4.49
C ALA A 682 8.53 28.51 5.64
N PHE A 683 9.46 28.34 6.60
CA PHE A 683 9.21 27.51 7.78
C PHE A 683 7.97 28.01 8.52
N THR A 684 6.98 27.13 8.58
CA THR A 684 5.66 27.40 9.12
C THR A 684 5.40 26.44 10.26
N ASP A 685 4.91 26.94 11.39
CA ASP A 685 4.59 26.11 12.55
C ASP A 685 3.54 25.05 12.17
N VAL A 686 3.81 23.78 12.46
CA VAL A 686 2.89 22.67 12.16
C VAL A 686 1.54 22.85 12.87
N ALA A 687 1.52 23.54 14.01
CA ALA A 687 0.28 23.89 14.70
C ALA A 687 -0.63 24.80 13.86
N SER A 688 -0.04 25.71 13.09
CA SER A 688 -0.80 26.68 12.27
C SER A 688 -1.46 26.05 11.05
N ILE A 689 -1.05 24.83 10.67
CA ILE A 689 -1.61 24.05 9.56
C ILE A 689 -2.47 22.86 10.04
N GLY A 690 -2.86 22.85 11.33
CA GLY A 690 -3.86 21.91 11.85
C GLY A 690 -3.34 20.88 12.87
N PHE A 691 -2.04 20.87 13.18
CA PHE A 691 -1.42 19.85 14.04
C PHE A 691 -0.90 20.47 15.35
N ALA A 692 -1.84 20.89 16.20
CA ALA A 692 -1.54 21.76 17.34
C ALA A 692 -0.61 21.16 18.41
N THR A 693 -0.64 19.83 18.60
CA THR A 693 0.08 19.13 19.67
C THR A 693 1.28 18.32 19.17
N LEU A 694 1.36 18.05 17.87
CA LEU A 694 2.36 17.17 17.28
C LEU A 694 3.71 17.88 17.17
N GLN A 695 4.74 17.30 17.78
CA GLN A 695 6.08 17.88 17.83
C GLN A 695 7.14 16.85 17.50
N TRP A 696 8.13 17.23 16.69
CA TRP A 696 9.29 16.41 16.35
C TRP A 696 10.16 16.17 17.58
N VAL A 697 10.51 14.92 17.87
CA VAL A 697 11.44 14.60 18.97
C VAL A 697 12.87 14.80 18.48
N VAL A 698 13.60 15.70 19.14
CA VAL A 698 15.00 16.04 18.85
C VAL A 698 15.76 16.29 20.13
N THR A 699 16.95 15.71 20.24
CA THR A 699 17.86 15.80 21.38
C THR A 699 19.26 16.15 20.89
N LEU A 700 19.85 17.19 21.49
CA LEU A 700 21.20 17.69 21.23
C LEU A 700 22.11 17.22 22.36
N ASN A 701 23.23 16.58 22.02
CA ASN A 701 24.21 16.12 22.99
C ASN A 701 25.58 16.76 22.74
N GLY A 702 26.21 17.24 23.81
CA GLY A 702 27.52 17.87 23.75
C GLY A 702 28.15 18.12 25.12
N ASP A 703 29.14 18.99 25.13
CA ASP A 703 29.75 19.55 26.34
C ASP A 703 29.57 21.07 26.29
N TYR A 704 28.65 21.61 27.08
CA TYR A 704 28.25 23.01 27.03
C TYR A 704 29.12 23.93 27.90
N SER A 705 30.29 23.45 28.35
CA SER A 705 31.18 24.20 29.23
C SER A 705 32.16 25.14 28.51
N ALA A 706 32.80 24.70 27.42
CA ALA A 706 33.69 25.51 26.56
C ALA A 706 33.98 24.81 25.22
N CYS A 707 34.17 25.59 24.14
CA CYS A 707 34.65 25.03 22.88
C CYS A 707 36.10 24.58 22.99
N GLY A 708 36.42 23.44 22.39
CA GLY A 708 37.79 22.92 22.44
C GLY A 708 38.12 22.18 23.73
N GLY A 709 37.10 21.84 24.53
CA GLY A 709 37.19 20.78 25.55
C GLY A 709 37.13 19.36 24.96
N GLY A 710 36.71 19.22 23.70
CA GLY A 710 36.72 17.96 22.94
C GLY A 710 37.92 17.72 22.04
N GLY A 711 38.86 18.67 21.96
CA GLY A 711 40.23 18.33 21.63
C GLY A 711 40.91 18.04 22.96
N ASN A 712 41.14 16.78 23.29
CA ASN A 712 42.15 16.51 24.30
C ASN A 712 43.42 17.28 23.85
N PRO A 713 44.01 18.19 24.65
CA PRO A 713 45.26 18.86 24.28
C PRO A 713 46.39 17.86 23.94
N CYS A 714 46.17 16.59 24.29
CA CYS A 714 46.86 15.41 23.80
C CYS A 714 45.84 14.36 23.32
N PRO A 715 45.51 14.26 22.02
CA PRO A 715 44.63 13.18 21.49
C PRO A 715 45.05 11.77 21.93
N THR A 716 46.28 11.63 22.38
CA THR A 716 46.98 10.46 22.87
C THR A 716 46.73 10.09 24.34
N ASP A 717 46.04 10.91 25.14
CA ASP A 717 45.52 10.53 26.46
C ASP A 717 44.12 9.91 26.27
N ILE A 718 44.12 8.60 26.12
CA ILE A 718 42.97 7.77 25.75
C ILE A 718 42.07 7.52 26.97
N ASP A 719 42.64 7.52 28.18
CA ASP A 719 41.90 7.29 29.42
C ASP A 719 41.43 8.58 30.13
N ASN A 720 41.76 9.74 29.56
CA ASN A 720 41.39 11.09 29.99
C ASN A 720 41.90 11.45 31.40
N ASN A 721 43.08 10.96 31.78
CA ASN A 721 43.69 11.26 33.08
C ASN A 721 44.51 12.57 33.10
N GLY A 722 44.66 13.23 31.95
CA GLY A 722 45.41 14.48 31.77
C GLY A 722 46.90 14.28 31.48
N SER A 723 47.34 13.07 31.10
CA SER A 723 48.72 12.76 30.71
C SER A 723 48.74 11.61 29.69
N THR A 724 49.62 11.69 28.69
CA THR A 724 49.93 10.55 27.82
C THR A 724 51.01 9.69 28.46
N ASP A 725 50.64 8.52 28.97
CA ASP A 725 51.53 7.60 29.66
C ASP A 725 51.33 6.12 29.31
N ALA A 726 51.80 5.22 30.18
CA ALA A 726 51.75 3.79 29.95
C ALA A 726 50.34 3.21 29.97
N ALA A 727 49.38 3.86 30.62
CA ALA A 727 47.97 3.48 30.59
C ALA A 727 47.38 3.69 29.18
N ASP A 728 47.70 4.81 28.54
CA ASP A 728 47.29 5.09 27.16
C ASP A 728 47.93 4.17 26.15
N LEU A 729 49.22 3.86 26.32
CA LEU A 729 49.89 2.86 25.49
C LEU A 729 49.20 1.50 25.59
N ALA A 730 48.78 1.10 26.79
CA ALA A 730 48.04 -0.15 26.98
C ALA A 730 46.65 -0.10 26.32
N ALA A 731 45.97 1.05 26.38
CA ALA A 731 44.69 1.27 25.72
C ALA A 731 44.81 1.20 24.19
N LEU A 732 45.85 1.83 23.62
CA LEU A 732 46.14 1.77 22.18
C LEU A 732 46.43 0.34 21.71
N LEU A 733 47.30 -0.38 22.43
CA LEU A 733 47.62 -1.77 22.09
C LEU A 733 46.41 -2.70 22.23
N GLY A 734 45.44 -2.36 23.08
CA GLY A 734 44.16 -3.08 23.21
C GLY A 734 43.23 -2.90 21.99
N GLN A 735 43.41 -1.81 21.23
CA GLN A 735 42.62 -1.50 20.04
C GLN A 735 43.35 -1.80 18.72
N TRP A 736 44.51 -2.47 18.77
CA TRP A 736 45.35 -2.70 17.60
C TRP A 736 44.61 -3.39 16.44
N GLY A 737 44.65 -2.76 15.26
CA GLY A 737 43.97 -3.23 14.05
C GLY A 737 42.48 -2.87 13.95
N GLN A 738 41.92 -2.09 14.89
CA GLN A 738 40.56 -1.55 14.80
C GLN A 738 40.54 -0.21 14.07
N ALA A 739 39.48 0.11 13.32
CA ALA A 739 39.30 1.40 12.65
C ALA A 739 38.29 2.27 13.42
N GLY A 740 38.57 3.56 13.57
CA GLY A 740 37.66 4.54 14.18
C GLY A 740 37.53 4.47 15.71
N GLY A 741 38.49 3.86 16.41
CA GLY A 741 38.54 3.81 17.87
C GLY A 741 39.22 5.04 18.49
N SER A 742 39.16 5.20 19.81
CA SER A 742 39.81 6.31 20.52
C SER A 742 41.34 6.32 20.40
N ALA A 743 41.93 5.23 19.90
CA ALA A 743 43.35 5.11 19.62
C ALA A 743 43.74 5.29 18.13
N ASP A 744 42.77 5.54 17.24
CA ASP A 744 42.99 5.75 15.80
C ASP A 744 43.08 7.26 15.52
N PHE A 745 44.28 7.81 15.61
CA PHE A 745 44.51 9.25 15.57
C PHE A 745 44.59 9.81 14.16
N ASN A 746 44.73 8.95 13.14
CA ASN A 746 44.91 9.36 11.75
C ASN A 746 43.82 8.86 10.80
N GLY A 747 42.83 8.09 11.29
CA GLY A 747 41.68 7.62 10.54
C GLY A 747 41.99 6.46 9.58
N GLY A 748 43.14 5.80 9.73
CA GLY A 748 43.58 4.66 8.92
C GLY A 748 43.48 3.30 9.62
N GLY A 749 43.05 3.27 10.88
CA GLY A 749 43.04 2.11 11.77
C GLY A 749 44.27 2.04 12.67
N VAL A 750 44.07 1.58 13.92
CA VAL A 750 45.09 1.59 14.99
C VAL A 750 46.29 0.72 14.62
N ASP A 751 47.40 1.35 14.25
CA ASP A 751 48.63 0.65 13.90
C ASP A 751 49.91 1.37 14.39
N ALA A 752 51.05 1.02 13.78
CA ALA A 752 52.35 1.59 14.16
C ALA A 752 52.42 3.12 13.93
N SER A 753 51.57 3.67 13.07
CA SER A 753 51.47 5.10 12.83
C SER A 753 50.82 5.83 14.01
N ASP A 754 49.75 5.28 14.61
CA ASP A 754 49.13 5.83 15.83
C ASP A 754 50.01 5.67 17.05
N LEU A 755 50.73 4.54 17.15
CA LEU A 755 51.73 4.34 18.20
C LEU A 755 52.83 5.42 18.15
N ALA A 756 53.25 5.83 16.95
CA ALA A 756 54.24 6.89 16.80
C ALA A 756 53.70 8.26 17.24
N VAL A 757 52.41 8.53 17.00
CA VAL A 757 51.72 9.72 17.49
C VAL A 757 51.66 9.72 19.03
N LEU A 758 51.27 8.59 19.65
CA LEU A 758 51.23 8.43 21.11
C LEU A 758 52.59 8.65 21.78
N LEU A 759 53.64 7.99 21.28
CA LEU A 759 54.98 8.14 21.85
C LEU A 759 55.58 9.53 21.65
N GLY A 760 55.17 10.23 20.59
CA GLY A 760 55.58 11.61 20.31
C GLY A 760 55.02 12.64 21.29
N ALA A 761 53.93 12.31 21.99
CA ALA A 761 53.22 13.18 22.91
C ALA A 761 53.40 12.80 24.40
N TRP A 762 54.33 11.90 24.71
CA TRP A 762 54.50 11.34 26.05
C TRP A 762 54.76 12.40 27.14
N GLY A 763 53.94 12.40 28.19
CA GLY A 763 54.02 13.34 29.31
C GLY A 763 52.69 14.03 29.64
N ALA A 764 52.76 15.05 30.49
CA ALA A 764 51.58 15.83 30.89
C ALA A 764 51.03 16.66 29.73
N CYS A 765 49.71 16.70 29.62
CA CYS A 765 49.03 17.44 28.56
C CYS A 765 48.96 18.93 28.94
N LEU A 766 49.68 19.78 28.20
CA LEU A 766 49.84 21.21 28.45
C LEU A 766 48.94 22.08 27.58
#